data_AF-A0A1N7BS70-F1
#
_entry.id   AF-A0A1N7BS70-F1
#
_cell.length_a   1.000
_cell.length_b   1.000
_cell.length_c   1.000
_cell.angle_alpha   90.00
_cell.angle_beta   90.00
_cell.angle_gamma   90.00
#
_symmetry.space_group_name_H-M   'P 1'
#
loop_
_entity.id
_entity.type
_entity.pdbx_description
1 polymer ?
#
loop_
_entity_poly.entity_id
_entity_poly.type
_entity_poly.pdbx_seq_one_letter_code
_entity_poly.pdbx_strand_id
1 'polypeptide(L)'
;MANIRFTPLRIGTTNAAGERISSIDPLLSRTNYFDGQLLKASDLNRDQIYLDERLLELGQVFGAGIVRGLDLSLQSGHILRVEPGIAIAPSGRVLQLSNTPLTIDLLNSGLIATLNDGRFRSYARGLYALALTHAEVVDGVAEAFPKDLAAPRVPHVAAWAEGVELRLMPLPLPLPRQDEIAVRATLARELLSGGDRLALPSDDAVALGLIAVERGRILWIDRGLLRRPQRALNTPNAIQQDLAAHYQELMQTVLTMRQSAGLRGAFAASQYFRVLPPWGPLPQDSIDPVGGRQQYFPKDYEVSIAPVRRSELAAVLTDSAHLAPIDLERDADCDVMVLVPMSDTAFAVRARQLEAPASFTPRSLGRLARLDRLALRILPQPPIHRIDTDADVWRAIWADVNPAELMYVRRPPRTAETGVSAVVLALGMTLPPPGSALPPDAAALEEQLDAALEDIDAAEEARAALEAEIARLKLRIAELEKALAAAGGTGTPADAQAEIERLTLALDAARKEIEALKADDRNAAILANALEAASDRIDALKAELDAARAEIERLKTTSSPIDATLKQRIEELAAALEAERAKSAALEQERATLTAQLNDAQRRVTQLEAELKDALAKLEAASGSVSSTDADLLAVREELAKLKAELDATRGTLATANAELADTRTKLDASVTRESTAVTSLADALRRIDELQATGNTSSTENTTLRNRVGTLETQLSSANSTIERLKTEAAQGTDLAAELTLERLARARGADAAGIKSATAADTLIAGNEAARIAAVQIVGLADRRLDPALWPSMMAIARKDVVLFQKLRDRFVDAAGNINLPEFFMAEGKDFGLTDKHIELWKQVAG
;
A
#
# COMPACT_ATOMS: atom_id res chain seq x y z
N MET A 1 -23.96 -55.54 8.56
CA MET A 1 -24.15 -54.08 8.50
C MET A 1 -24.36 -53.56 9.91
N ALA A 2 -23.30 -53.00 10.52
CA ALA A 2 -23.39 -52.38 11.84
C ALA A 2 -23.75 -50.90 11.67
N ASN A 3 -24.87 -50.48 12.25
CA ASN A 3 -25.30 -49.08 12.29
C ASN A 3 -24.35 -48.30 13.20
N ILE A 4 -23.38 -47.59 12.62
CA ILE A 4 -22.59 -46.60 13.34
C ILE A 4 -23.48 -45.35 13.49
N ARG A 5 -24.06 -45.15 14.68
CA ARG A 5 -24.71 -43.89 15.03
C ARG A 5 -23.63 -42.91 15.48
N PHE A 6 -23.35 -41.91 14.65
CA PHE A 6 -22.61 -40.72 15.04
C PHE A 6 -23.50 -39.93 16.02
N THR A 7 -23.21 -39.99 17.32
CA THR A 7 -23.87 -39.14 18.34
C THR A 7 -22.89 -38.07 18.83
N PRO A 8 -22.74 -36.95 18.10
CA PRO A 8 -21.93 -35.82 18.51
C PRO A 8 -22.71 -34.98 19.55
N LEU A 9 -23.03 -35.57 20.70
CA LEU A 9 -23.73 -34.89 21.78
C LEU A 9 -23.00 -35.15 23.09
N ARG A 10 -22.33 -34.11 23.59
CA ARG A 10 -21.78 -34.09 24.94
C ARG A 10 -22.83 -33.45 25.85
N ILE A 11 -23.28 -34.18 26.85
CA ILE A 11 -24.17 -33.70 27.92
C ILE A 11 -23.35 -33.86 29.22
N GLY A 12 -23.51 -32.93 30.17
CA GLY A 12 -22.61 -32.71 31.31
C GLY A 12 -22.15 -33.93 32.12
N THR A 13 -21.04 -33.72 32.85
CA THR A 13 -20.42 -34.72 33.72
C THR A 13 -21.22 -34.92 35.01
N THR A 14 -21.46 -36.15 35.44
CA THR A 14 -21.99 -36.47 36.77
C THR A 14 -21.03 -36.01 37.87
N ASN A 15 -21.53 -35.36 38.93
CA ASN A 15 -20.74 -35.12 40.14
C ASN A 15 -20.53 -36.43 40.94
N ALA A 16 -19.66 -36.39 41.95
CA ALA A 16 -19.30 -37.56 42.77
C ALA A 16 -20.48 -38.20 43.54
N ALA A 17 -21.65 -37.54 43.57
CA ALA A 17 -22.89 -38.04 44.17
C ALA A 17 -23.81 -38.76 43.17
N GLY A 18 -23.42 -38.87 41.90
CA GLY A 18 -24.21 -39.58 40.87
C GLY A 18 -25.39 -38.79 40.31
N GLU A 19 -25.47 -37.48 40.58
CA GLU A 19 -26.49 -36.63 39.98
C GLU A 19 -26.12 -36.30 38.53
N ARG A 20 -27.07 -36.54 37.61
CA ARG A 20 -26.91 -36.19 36.19
C ARG A 20 -26.89 -34.66 36.05
N ILE A 21 -25.73 -34.08 35.80
CA ILE A 21 -25.62 -32.71 35.31
C ILE A 21 -26.03 -32.74 33.83
N SER A 22 -27.26 -32.31 33.53
CA SER A 22 -27.88 -32.43 32.20
C SER A 22 -27.34 -31.45 31.16
N SER A 23 -26.21 -30.80 31.39
CA SER A 23 -25.65 -29.79 30.49
C SER A 23 -24.14 -29.65 30.66
N ILE A 24 -23.41 -29.43 29.55
CA ILE A 24 -21.99 -29.04 29.57
C ILE A 24 -21.78 -27.75 30.39
N ASP A 25 -22.81 -26.90 30.42
CA ASP A 25 -22.90 -25.72 31.26
C ASP A 25 -24.19 -25.78 32.11
N PRO A 26 -24.11 -26.10 33.42
CA PRO A 26 -25.29 -26.20 34.28
C PRO A 26 -26.10 -24.89 34.37
N LEU A 27 -25.48 -23.74 34.06
CA LEU A 27 -26.11 -22.42 34.06
C LEU A 27 -26.98 -22.18 32.81
N LEU A 28 -26.78 -22.97 31.75
CA LEU A 28 -27.59 -22.95 30.53
C LEU A 28 -28.67 -24.04 30.50
N SER A 29 -29.11 -24.50 31.68
CA SER A 29 -30.25 -25.42 31.80
C SER A 29 -31.56 -24.66 31.94
N ARG A 30 -32.61 -25.07 31.20
CA ARG A 30 -33.95 -24.47 31.26
C ARG A 30 -35.01 -25.48 31.70
N THR A 31 -36.05 -25.01 32.37
CA THR A 31 -37.20 -25.84 32.73
C THR A 31 -38.03 -26.15 31.47
N ASN A 32 -38.39 -27.43 31.28
CA ASN A 32 -39.27 -27.85 30.20
C ASN A 32 -40.73 -27.79 30.67
N TYR A 33 -41.51 -26.84 30.14
CA TYR A 33 -42.91 -26.68 30.50
C TYR A 33 -43.80 -27.73 29.83
N PHE A 34 -44.61 -28.44 30.63
CA PHE A 34 -45.66 -29.33 30.14
C PHE A 34 -46.84 -29.39 31.11
N ASP A 35 -48.01 -29.72 30.58
CA ASP A 35 -49.24 -29.78 31.37
C ASP A 35 -49.16 -30.90 32.42
N GLY A 36 -49.51 -30.56 33.67
CA GLY A 36 -49.46 -31.47 34.81
C GLY A 36 -48.19 -31.37 35.69
N GLN A 37 -47.22 -30.53 35.33
CA GLN A 37 -46.06 -30.24 36.17
C GLN A 37 -46.36 -29.12 37.21
N LEU A 38 -46.01 -29.35 38.48
CA LEU A 38 -46.05 -28.32 39.53
C LEU A 38 -44.74 -27.51 39.52
N LEU A 39 -44.83 -26.19 39.27
CA LEU A 39 -43.67 -25.29 39.28
C LEU A 39 -43.25 -24.93 40.71
N LYS A 40 -41.94 -25.04 40.99
CA LYS A 40 -41.34 -24.61 42.26
C LYS A 40 -40.49 -23.36 42.06
N ALA A 41 -40.18 -22.67 43.16
CA ALA A 41 -39.23 -21.54 43.15
C ALA A 41 -37.86 -21.93 42.55
N SER A 42 -37.40 -23.18 42.77
CA SER A 42 -36.17 -23.68 42.16
C SER A 42 -36.22 -23.74 40.62
N ASP A 43 -37.40 -23.98 40.04
CA ASP A 43 -37.57 -24.06 38.58
C ASP A 43 -37.63 -22.65 37.97
N LEU A 44 -38.31 -21.71 38.64
CA LEU A 44 -38.33 -20.31 38.24
C LEU A 44 -36.96 -19.63 38.38
N ASN A 45 -36.23 -19.92 39.46
CA ASN A 45 -34.86 -19.42 39.65
C ASN A 45 -33.90 -19.98 38.59
N ARG A 46 -34.08 -21.24 38.17
CA ARG A 46 -33.30 -21.82 37.06
C ARG A 46 -33.54 -21.04 35.77
N ASP A 47 -34.78 -20.72 35.47
CA ASP A 47 -35.13 -19.96 34.27
C ASP A 47 -34.65 -18.50 34.33
N GLN A 48 -34.65 -17.88 35.52
CA GLN A 48 -34.05 -16.56 35.74
C GLN A 48 -32.54 -16.57 35.46
N ILE A 49 -31.81 -17.53 36.04
CA ILE A 49 -30.36 -17.68 35.80
C ILE A 49 -30.09 -17.97 34.31
N TYR A 50 -30.85 -18.86 33.69
CA TYR A 50 -30.73 -19.17 32.26
C TYR A 50 -30.87 -17.91 31.39
N LEU A 51 -31.86 -17.06 31.68
CA LEU A 51 -32.07 -15.83 30.91
C LEU A 51 -30.98 -14.79 31.18
N ASP A 52 -30.57 -14.58 32.43
CA ASP A 52 -29.49 -13.65 32.79
C ASP A 52 -28.19 -14.06 32.10
N GLU A 53 -27.79 -15.33 32.18
CA GLU A 53 -26.57 -15.85 31.53
C GLU A 53 -26.62 -15.70 30.01
N ARG A 54 -27.77 -15.95 29.37
CA ARG A 54 -27.93 -15.70 27.92
C ARG A 54 -27.82 -14.22 27.55
N LEU A 55 -28.27 -13.31 28.41
CA LEU A 55 -28.11 -11.88 28.20
C LEU A 55 -26.66 -11.43 28.42
N LEU A 56 -25.98 -12.00 29.41
CA LEU A 56 -24.55 -11.79 29.65
C LEU A 56 -23.71 -12.27 28.45
N GLU A 57 -23.95 -13.48 27.94
CA GLU A 57 -23.30 -13.98 26.73
C GLU A 57 -23.50 -13.03 25.54
N LEU A 58 -24.73 -12.54 25.34
CA LEU A 58 -25.02 -11.58 24.27
C LEU A 58 -24.24 -10.27 24.48
N GLY A 59 -24.15 -9.77 25.70
CA GLY A 59 -23.34 -8.61 26.06
C GLY A 59 -21.85 -8.81 25.82
N GLN A 60 -21.31 -9.99 26.15
CA GLN A 60 -19.91 -10.35 25.87
C GLN A 60 -19.61 -10.36 24.37
N VAL A 61 -20.57 -10.80 23.54
CA VAL A 61 -20.45 -10.75 22.07
C VAL A 61 -20.34 -9.31 21.55
N PHE A 62 -21.09 -8.37 22.13
CA PHE A 62 -20.93 -6.95 21.79
C PHE A 62 -19.57 -6.41 22.25
N GLY A 63 -19.00 -6.95 23.32
CA GLY A 63 -17.71 -6.53 23.86
C GLY A 63 -17.83 -5.44 24.92
N ALA A 64 -16.85 -5.42 25.82
CA ALA A 64 -16.86 -4.56 26.99
C ALA A 64 -16.38 -3.14 26.71
N GLY A 65 -16.84 -2.19 27.53
CA GLY A 65 -16.43 -0.78 27.51
C GLY A 65 -17.61 0.18 27.51
N ILE A 66 -17.30 1.47 27.40
CA ILE A 66 -18.28 2.55 27.42
C ILE A 66 -18.87 2.74 26.02
N VAL A 67 -20.18 2.61 25.91
CA VAL A 67 -20.92 2.78 24.65
C VAL A 67 -21.14 4.27 24.38
N ARG A 68 -21.61 5.03 25.38
CA ARG A 68 -21.82 6.48 25.30
C ARG A 68 -21.95 7.12 26.68
N GLY A 69 -21.55 8.39 26.79
CA GLY A 69 -21.70 9.18 28.03
C GLY A 69 -20.81 8.68 29.16
N LEU A 70 -21.32 8.68 30.40
CA LEU A 70 -20.54 8.34 31.60
C LEU A 70 -19.29 9.21 31.78
N ASP A 71 -19.36 10.46 31.33
CA ASP A 71 -18.25 11.39 31.43
C ASP A 71 -18.03 11.83 32.87
N LEU A 72 -16.77 11.90 33.26
CA LEU A 72 -16.35 11.99 34.66
C LEU A 72 -15.78 13.36 34.97
N SER A 73 -16.50 14.21 35.70
CA SER A 73 -16.03 15.55 36.06
C SER A 73 -15.78 15.69 37.57
N LEU A 74 -14.69 16.38 37.93
CA LEU A 74 -14.39 16.75 39.30
C LEU A 74 -14.78 18.22 39.51
N GLN A 75 -15.78 18.45 40.36
CA GLN A 75 -16.28 19.76 40.75
C GLN A 75 -15.77 20.11 42.16
N SER A 76 -15.31 21.35 42.32
CA SER A 76 -14.84 21.87 43.63
C SER A 76 -13.73 21.04 44.30
N GLY A 77 -13.03 20.16 43.56
CA GLY A 77 -11.94 19.32 44.05
C GLY A 77 -12.34 18.12 44.93
N HIS A 78 -13.63 17.85 45.12
CA HIS A 78 -14.11 16.74 45.96
C HIS A 78 -15.46 16.15 45.54
N ILE A 79 -16.27 16.92 44.81
CA ILE A 79 -17.56 16.45 44.29
C ILE A 79 -17.30 15.85 42.92
N LEU A 80 -17.53 14.56 42.79
CA LEU A 80 -17.37 13.87 41.53
C LEU A 80 -18.74 13.66 40.90
N ARG A 81 -18.88 14.07 39.64
CA ARG A 81 -20.11 13.98 38.87
C ARG A 81 -19.90 13.13 37.63
N VAL A 82 -20.71 12.08 37.50
CA VAL A 82 -20.77 11.18 36.34
C VAL A 82 -22.04 11.50 35.56
N GLU A 83 -21.88 11.85 34.28
CA GLU A 83 -23.02 12.12 33.40
C GLU A 83 -23.76 10.82 33.01
N PRO A 84 -25.07 10.90 32.70
CA PRO A 84 -25.83 9.76 32.18
C PRO A 84 -25.14 9.07 30.99
N GLY A 85 -25.31 7.76 30.89
CA GLY A 85 -24.65 6.98 29.84
C GLY A 85 -24.83 5.48 30.00
N ILE A 86 -24.19 4.74 29.10
CA ILE A 86 -24.32 3.29 28.98
C ILE A 86 -22.92 2.69 28.78
N ALA A 87 -22.64 1.61 29.50
CA ALA A 87 -21.47 0.77 29.32
C ALA A 87 -21.85 -0.71 29.38
N ILE A 88 -20.96 -1.56 28.87
CA ILE A 88 -21.04 -3.01 28.96
C ILE A 88 -19.83 -3.49 29.77
N ALA A 89 -20.08 -4.22 30.85
CA ALA A 89 -19.03 -4.80 31.69
C ALA A 89 -18.35 -6.01 30.99
N PRO A 90 -17.13 -6.40 31.38
CA PRO A 90 -16.49 -7.64 30.93
C PRO A 90 -17.37 -8.89 31.04
N SER A 91 -18.24 -8.98 32.05
CA SER A 91 -19.23 -10.04 32.21
C SER A 91 -20.31 -10.05 31.11
N GLY A 92 -20.48 -8.96 30.36
CA GLY A 92 -21.55 -8.73 29.41
C GLY A 92 -22.73 -7.94 30.00
N ARG A 93 -22.70 -7.63 31.30
CA ARG A 93 -23.79 -6.88 31.94
C ARG A 93 -23.86 -5.43 31.43
N VAL A 94 -25.06 -4.97 31.13
CA VAL A 94 -25.30 -3.59 30.72
C VAL A 94 -25.42 -2.70 31.95
N LEU A 95 -24.53 -1.72 32.05
CA LEU A 95 -24.52 -0.71 33.11
C LEU A 95 -25.07 0.59 32.54
N GLN A 96 -26.28 0.98 32.96
CA GLN A 96 -26.94 2.18 32.45
C GLN A 96 -27.29 3.15 33.58
N LEU A 97 -26.84 4.39 33.42
CA LEU A 97 -27.26 5.52 34.23
C LEU A 97 -28.26 6.36 33.43
N SER A 98 -29.54 6.29 33.81
CA SER A 98 -30.64 6.90 33.05
C SER A 98 -30.97 8.30 33.54
N ASN A 99 -30.84 9.31 32.67
CA ASN A 99 -31.33 10.69 32.79
C ASN A 99 -30.86 11.54 33.98
N THR A 100 -30.33 10.95 35.05
CA THR A 100 -29.84 11.66 36.24
C THR A 100 -28.33 11.47 36.41
N PRO A 101 -27.55 12.55 36.57
CA PRO A 101 -26.12 12.43 36.82
C PRO A 101 -25.89 11.86 38.22
N LEU A 102 -24.94 10.94 38.34
CA LEU A 102 -24.54 10.38 39.62
C LEU A 102 -23.52 11.32 40.27
N THR A 103 -23.80 11.78 41.48
CA THR A 103 -22.92 12.68 42.22
C THR A 103 -22.46 12.01 43.50
N ILE A 104 -21.17 12.01 43.75
CA ILE A 104 -20.58 11.49 44.99
C ILE A 104 -19.65 12.53 45.60
N ASP A 105 -19.75 12.69 46.91
CA ASP A 105 -18.79 13.47 47.69
C ASP A 105 -17.67 12.54 48.17
N LEU A 106 -16.46 12.77 47.64
CA LEU A 106 -15.28 11.98 47.97
C LEU A 106 -14.73 12.33 49.37
N LEU A 107 -15.26 13.32 50.08
CA LEU A 107 -14.95 13.53 51.49
C LEU A 107 -15.83 12.69 52.43
N ASN A 108 -16.92 12.10 51.94
CA ASN A 108 -17.81 11.29 52.75
C ASN A 108 -17.26 9.86 52.93
N SER A 109 -16.34 9.69 53.87
CA SER A 109 -15.70 8.40 54.18
C SER A 109 -16.70 7.32 54.61
N GLY A 110 -17.85 7.70 55.19
CA GLY A 110 -18.90 6.76 55.59
C GLY A 110 -19.58 6.12 54.40
N LEU A 111 -20.05 6.95 53.45
CA LEU A 111 -20.67 6.49 52.20
C LEU A 111 -19.71 5.64 51.36
N ILE A 112 -18.44 6.03 51.32
CA ILE A 112 -17.42 5.30 50.56
C ILE A 112 -17.09 3.96 51.21
N ALA A 113 -17.01 3.91 52.54
CA ALA A 113 -16.85 2.64 53.24
C ALA A 113 -18.04 1.71 52.93
N THR A 114 -19.27 2.22 52.91
CA THR A 114 -20.45 1.40 52.58
C THR A 114 -20.44 0.90 51.14
N LEU A 115 -20.07 1.74 50.17
CA LEU A 115 -20.02 1.38 48.74
C LEU A 115 -18.89 0.39 48.40
N ASN A 116 -17.93 0.20 49.29
CA ASN A 116 -16.78 -0.67 49.07
C ASN A 116 -16.69 -1.79 50.12
N ASP A 117 -17.83 -2.32 50.54
CA ASP A 117 -17.94 -3.48 51.45
C ASP A 117 -17.16 -3.30 52.77
N GLY A 118 -17.08 -2.07 53.27
CA GLY A 118 -16.34 -1.70 54.48
C GLY A 118 -14.81 -1.70 54.36
N ARG A 119 -14.25 -1.96 53.16
CA ARG A 119 -12.80 -2.10 52.94
C ARG A 119 -12.03 -0.79 53.13
N PHE A 120 -12.65 0.38 52.90
CA PHE A 120 -11.98 1.68 52.95
C PHE A 120 -12.58 2.59 54.03
N ARG A 121 -12.20 2.38 55.30
CA ARG A 121 -12.55 3.32 56.40
C ARG A 121 -11.81 4.66 56.29
N SER A 122 -10.67 4.69 55.60
CA SER A 122 -9.90 5.90 55.29
C SER A 122 -9.11 5.72 54.00
N TYR A 123 -8.83 6.82 53.31
CA TYR A 123 -7.98 6.81 52.11
C TYR A 123 -6.52 6.54 52.45
N ALA A 124 -6.05 5.34 52.15
CA ALA A 124 -4.62 5.11 52.05
C ALA A 124 -4.06 5.95 50.89
N ARG A 125 -2.80 6.37 51.01
CA ARG A 125 -2.10 7.01 49.90
C ARG A 125 -1.95 5.99 48.77
N GLY A 126 -2.49 6.27 47.59
CA GLY A 126 -2.48 5.32 46.50
C GLY A 126 -3.23 5.79 45.26
N LEU A 127 -3.21 4.92 44.25
CA LEU A 127 -3.97 5.06 43.01
C LEU A 127 -5.24 4.22 43.12
N TYR A 128 -6.37 4.81 42.74
CA TYR A 128 -7.68 4.15 42.78
C TYR A 128 -8.35 4.27 41.41
N ALA A 129 -8.81 3.15 40.88
CA ALA A 129 -9.72 3.13 39.75
C ALA A 129 -11.12 3.47 40.24
N LEU A 130 -11.75 4.41 39.54
CA LEU A 130 -13.16 4.69 39.70
C LEU A 130 -13.94 3.79 38.75
N ALA A 131 -14.73 2.88 39.29
CA ALA A 131 -15.48 1.91 38.50
C ALA A 131 -16.98 2.07 38.72
N LEU A 132 -17.73 1.92 37.64
CA LEU A 132 -19.18 1.73 37.70
C LEU A 132 -19.44 0.22 37.77
N THR A 133 -20.22 -0.22 38.75
CA THR A 133 -20.57 -1.64 38.94
C THR A 133 -22.07 -1.83 39.00
N HIS A 134 -22.52 -3.04 38.66
CA HIS A 134 -23.88 -3.47 38.93
C HIS A 134 -24.14 -3.52 40.44
N ALA A 135 -25.33 -3.10 40.87
CA ALA A 135 -25.76 -3.16 42.24
C ALA A 135 -27.21 -3.62 42.32
N GLU A 136 -27.49 -4.53 43.24
CA GLU A 136 -28.85 -4.94 43.61
C GLU A 136 -29.18 -4.40 44.99
N VAL A 137 -30.28 -3.68 45.08
CA VAL A 137 -30.79 -3.14 46.35
C VAL A 137 -32.11 -3.82 46.66
N VAL A 138 -32.29 -4.23 47.92
CA VAL A 138 -33.55 -4.81 48.38
C VAL A 138 -34.68 -3.79 48.24
N ASP A 139 -35.69 -4.14 47.45
CA ASP A 139 -36.90 -3.35 47.23
C ASP A 139 -38.11 -4.05 47.87
N GLY A 140 -38.19 -3.91 49.19
CA GLY A 140 -39.28 -4.45 49.98
C GLY A 140 -39.02 -5.83 50.60
N VAL A 141 -39.80 -6.13 51.63
CA VAL A 141 -39.72 -7.37 52.42
C VAL A 141 -41.06 -8.08 52.33
N ALA A 142 -41.03 -9.35 51.97
CA ALA A 142 -42.19 -10.21 51.90
C ALA A 142 -42.41 -10.90 53.26
N GLU A 143 -43.67 -10.95 53.68
CA GLU A 143 -44.10 -11.82 54.76
C GLU A 143 -44.10 -13.28 54.26
N ALA A 144 -43.21 -14.10 54.82
CA ALA A 144 -43.20 -15.53 54.54
C ALA A 144 -44.00 -16.30 55.57
N PHE A 145 -44.98 -17.07 55.11
CA PHE A 145 -45.69 -18.02 55.98
C PHE A 145 -44.78 -19.21 56.30
N PRO A 146 -44.68 -19.63 57.57
CA PRO A 146 -43.87 -20.78 57.95
C PRO A 146 -44.32 -22.04 57.21
N LYS A 147 -43.38 -22.78 56.61
CA LYS A 147 -43.65 -24.10 56.02
C LYS A 147 -43.99 -25.16 57.09
N ASP A 148 -43.58 -24.90 58.33
CA ASP A 148 -43.83 -25.72 59.52
C ASP A 148 -44.02 -24.79 60.74
N LEU A 149 -44.87 -25.16 61.69
CA LEU A 149 -45.18 -24.39 62.89
C LEU A 149 -43.96 -24.17 63.79
N ALA A 150 -42.95 -25.04 63.70
CA ALA A 150 -41.70 -24.93 64.44
C ALA A 150 -40.61 -24.09 63.73
N ALA A 151 -40.82 -23.68 62.48
CA ALA A 151 -39.81 -22.96 61.72
C ALA A 151 -39.71 -21.48 62.18
N PRO A 152 -38.49 -20.93 62.36
CA PRO A 152 -38.32 -19.53 62.71
C PRO A 152 -38.83 -18.64 61.58
N ARG A 153 -39.55 -17.57 61.96
CA ARG A 153 -39.99 -16.54 61.00
C ARG A 153 -38.77 -15.71 60.60
N VAL A 154 -38.35 -15.83 59.35
CA VAL A 154 -37.28 -15.03 58.77
C VAL A 154 -37.91 -14.07 57.75
N PRO A 155 -37.58 -12.77 57.76
CA PRO A 155 -38.00 -11.87 56.69
C PRO A 155 -37.37 -12.31 55.36
N HIS A 156 -38.17 -12.38 54.30
CA HIS A 156 -37.69 -12.68 52.96
C HIS A 156 -37.73 -11.43 52.08
N VAL A 157 -36.80 -11.30 51.13
CA VAL A 157 -36.81 -10.20 50.17
C VAL A 157 -38.01 -10.37 49.23
N ALA A 158 -38.81 -9.31 49.06
CA ALA A 158 -39.97 -9.33 48.15
C ALA A 158 -39.56 -9.07 46.71
N ALA A 159 -38.73 -8.05 46.50
CA ALA A 159 -38.19 -7.68 45.20
C ALA A 159 -36.78 -7.12 45.33
N TRP A 160 -36.05 -7.14 44.22
CA TRP A 160 -34.75 -6.51 44.07
C TRP A 160 -34.88 -5.40 43.04
N ALA A 161 -34.35 -4.23 43.36
CA ALA A 161 -34.15 -3.14 42.41
C ALA A 161 -32.71 -3.21 41.88
N GLU A 162 -32.58 -3.35 40.57
CA GLU A 162 -31.30 -3.27 39.88
C GLU A 162 -30.89 -1.81 39.66
N GLY A 163 -29.60 -1.56 39.79
CA GLY A 163 -29.03 -0.24 39.56
C GLY A 163 -27.54 -0.31 39.27
N VAL A 164 -26.95 0.88 39.23
CA VAL A 164 -25.50 1.04 39.13
C VAL A 164 -25.00 1.81 40.33
N GLU A 165 -23.84 1.40 40.83
CA GLU A 165 -23.16 2.11 41.90
C GLU A 165 -21.72 2.42 41.52
N LEU A 166 -21.17 3.43 42.17
CA LEU A 166 -19.82 3.87 41.94
C LEU A 166 -18.91 3.31 43.03
N ARG A 167 -17.92 2.51 42.64
CA ARG A 167 -16.95 1.91 43.56
C ARG A 167 -15.55 2.48 43.33
N LEU A 168 -14.77 2.50 44.40
CA LEU A 168 -13.37 2.90 44.39
C LEU A 168 -12.50 1.67 44.59
N MET A 169 -11.80 1.27 43.53
CA MET A 169 -10.99 0.05 43.52
C MET A 169 -9.51 0.42 43.62
N PRO A 170 -8.79 0.04 44.69
CA PRO A 170 -7.37 0.33 44.82
C PRO A 170 -6.59 -0.46 43.77
N LEU A 171 -5.66 0.22 43.11
CA LEU A 171 -4.77 -0.43 42.16
C LEU A 171 -3.54 -0.98 42.86
N PRO A 172 -2.99 -2.12 42.42
CA PRO A 172 -1.75 -2.69 42.95
C PRO A 172 -0.50 -1.92 42.47
N LEU A 173 -0.62 -0.59 42.31
CA LEU A 173 0.44 0.28 41.82
C LEU A 173 0.76 1.36 42.86
N PRO A 174 2.03 1.56 43.23
CA PRO A 174 2.40 2.58 44.18
C PRO A 174 2.23 3.97 43.56
N LEU A 175 1.74 4.94 44.35
CA LEU A 175 1.75 6.35 43.96
C LEU A 175 3.18 6.92 44.13
N PRO A 176 3.91 7.29 43.06
CA PRO A 176 5.23 7.90 43.17
C PRO A 176 5.15 9.29 43.83
N ARG A 177 6.23 9.75 44.46
CA ARG A 177 6.34 11.13 44.96
C ARG A 177 6.94 12.01 43.87
N GLN A 178 6.16 12.28 42.82
CA GLN A 178 6.53 13.12 41.68
C GLN A 178 5.36 14.02 41.31
N ASP A 179 5.61 14.96 40.40
CA ASP A 179 4.56 15.81 39.83
C ASP A 179 3.50 14.98 39.11
N GLU A 180 2.27 15.45 39.12
CA GLU A 180 1.11 14.80 38.48
C GLU A 180 1.39 14.32 37.05
N ILE A 181 1.96 15.19 36.22
CA ILE A 181 2.24 14.91 34.81
C ILE A 181 3.26 13.78 34.67
N ALA A 182 4.31 13.79 35.50
CA ALA A 182 5.34 12.76 35.49
C ALA A 182 4.81 11.39 35.94
N VAL A 183 3.92 11.38 36.95
CA VAL A 183 3.25 10.15 37.40
C VAL A 183 2.38 9.57 36.28
N ARG A 184 1.52 10.39 35.67
CA ARG A 184 0.64 9.96 34.55
C ARG A 184 1.44 9.43 33.36
N ALA A 185 2.51 10.11 32.97
CA ALA A 185 3.38 9.69 31.87
C ALA A 185 4.07 8.35 32.15
N THR A 186 4.44 8.08 33.41
CA THR A 186 5.03 6.80 33.82
C THR A 186 3.99 5.69 33.80
N LEU A 187 2.78 5.96 34.31
CA LEU A 187 1.67 5.03 34.30
C LEU A 187 1.20 4.66 32.89
N ALA A 188 1.27 5.60 31.93
CA ALA A 188 0.96 5.31 30.54
C ALA A 188 1.83 4.19 29.97
N ARG A 189 3.14 4.20 30.29
CA ARG A 189 4.06 3.14 29.88
C ARG A 189 3.72 1.80 30.55
N GLU A 190 3.45 1.81 31.85
CA GLU A 190 3.15 0.59 32.61
C GLU A 190 1.82 -0.05 32.19
N LEU A 191 0.76 0.77 32.06
CA LEU A 191 -0.61 0.30 31.83
C LEU A 191 -0.97 0.07 30.36
N LEU A 192 -0.35 0.80 29.43
CA LEU A 192 -0.70 0.73 28.01
C LEU A 192 0.39 0.05 27.18
N SER A 193 1.68 0.21 27.52
CA SER A 193 2.79 -0.38 26.74
C SER A 193 3.24 -1.75 27.25
N GLY A 194 2.91 -2.12 28.49
CA GLY A 194 3.36 -3.37 29.13
C GLY A 194 2.67 -4.66 28.65
N GLY A 195 1.69 -4.58 27.74
CA GLY A 195 0.97 -5.73 27.18
C GLY A 195 -0.05 -6.38 28.11
N ASP A 196 0.17 -6.32 29.43
CA ASP A 196 -0.75 -6.87 30.43
C ASP A 196 -1.83 -5.85 30.77
N ARG A 197 -3.08 -6.16 30.42
CA ARG A 197 -4.23 -5.29 30.71
C ARG A 197 -4.49 -5.36 32.21
N LEU A 198 -4.54 -4.19 32.86
CA LEU A 198 -4.95 -4.11 34.26
C LEU A 198 -6.40 -4.60 34.39
N ALA A 199 -6.57 -5.83 34.87
CA ALA A 199 -7.88 -6.36 35.22
C ALA A 199 -8.39 -5.64 36.47
N LEU A 200 -9.62 -5.11 36.40
CA LEU A 200 -10.30 -4.69 37.61
C LEU A 200 -10.60 -5.93 38.47
N PRO A 201 -10.69 -5.79 39.79
CA PRO A 201 -11.03 -6.92 40.69
C PRO A 201 -12.41 -7.57 40.46
N SER A 202 -13.24 -7.03 39.57
CA SER A 202 -14.59 -7.51 39.28
C SER A 202 -14.88 -7.42 37.79
N ASP A 203 -15.47 -8.48 37.24
CA ASP A 203 -15.87 -8.57 35.83
C ASP A 203 -17.19 -7.83 35.54
N ASP A 204 -17.93 -7.44 36.57
CA ASP A 204 -19.15 -6.62 36.49
C ASP A 204 -18.86 -5.11 36.55
N ALA A 205 -17.59 -4.73 36.37
CA ALA A 205 -17.12 -3.37 36.56
C ALA A 205 -16.57 -2.75 35.27
N VAL A 206 -16.88 -1.47 35.04
CA VAL A 206 -16.30 -0.66 33.96
C VAL A 206 -15.55 0.52 34.56
N ALA A 207 -14.27 0.67 34.21
CA ALA A 207 -13.45 1.80 34.65
C ALA A 207 -13.90 3.09 33.95
N LEU A 208 -14.20 4.12 34.74
CA LEU A 208 -14.53 5.46 34.27
C LEU A 208 -13.32 6.40 34.25
N GLY A 209 -12.36 6.16 35.15
CA GLY A 209 -11.13 6.95 35.28
C GLY A 209 -10.27 6.51 36.46
N LEU A 210 -9.13 7.17 36.61
CA LEU A 210 -8.13 6.96 37.64
C LEU A 210 -8.07 8.20 38.55
N ILE A 211 -8.03 8.00 39.86
CA ILE A 211 -7.79 9.08 40.82
C ILE A 211 -6.55 8.78 41.65
N ALA A 212 -5.76 9.82 41.90
CA ALA A 212 -4.67 9.78 42.87
C ALA A 212 -5.11 10.42 44.18
N VAL A 213 -4.92 9.71 45.28
CA VAL A 213 -5.32 10.17 46.60
C VAL A 213 -4.12 10.23 47.54
N GLU A 214 -3.98 11.35 48.25
CA GLU A 214 -2.99 11.53 49.30
C GLU A 214 -3.62 12.25 50.50
N ARG A 215 -3.45 11.67 51.70
CA ARG A 215 -3.99 12.20 52.97
C ARG A 215 -5.50 12.52 52.92
N GLY A 216 -6.29 11.68 52.22
CA GLY A 216 -7.73 11.88 52.08
C GLY A 216 -8.15 13.02 51.16
N ARG A 217 -7.23 13.55 50.34
CA ARG A 217 -7.52 14.53 49.29
C ARG A 217 -7.17 13.96 47.93
N ILE A 218 -8.00 14.27 46.95
CA ILE A 218 -7.75 13.94 45.56
C ILE A 218 -6.70 14.92 45.04
N LEU A 219 -5.60 14.39 44.52
CA LEU A 219 -4.59 15.21 43.87
C LEU A 219 -5.03 15.55 42.45
N TRP A 220 -5.47 14.54 41.70
CA TRP A 220 -5.83 14.67 40.30
C TRP A 220 -6.68 13.50 39.82
N ILE A 221 -7.28 13.68 38.63
CA ILE A 221 -8.14 12.71 37.94
C ILE A 221 -7.70 12.54 36.49
N ASP A 222 -7.52 11.30 36.05
CA ASP A 222 -7.16 10.95 34.68
C ASP A 222 -8.24 10.06 34.06
N ARG A 223 -8.76 10.41 32.90
CA ARG A 223 -9.77 9.59 32.22
C ARG A 223 -9.09 8.59 31.28
N GLY A 224 -8.15 9.04 30.47
CA GLY A 224 -7.59 8.30 29.34
C GLY A 224 -6.84 7.00 29.69
N LEU A 225 -6.24 6.88 30.89
CA LEU A 225 -5.48 5.69 31.24
C LEU A 225 -6.33 4.42 31.34
N LEU A 226 -7.50 4.50 31.98
CA LEU A 226 -8.35 3.34 32.29
C LEU A 226 -9.68 3.34 31.52
N ARG A 227 -10.18 4.49 31.10
CA ARG A 227 -11.46 4.60 30.38
C ARG A 227 -11.32 3.94 29.01
N ARG A 228 -12.21 2.99 28.69
CA ARG A 228 -12.20 2.28 27.40
C ARG A 228 -13.50 2.47 26.64
N PRO A 229 -13.45 2.79 25.33
CA PRO A 229 -14.62 2.71 24.48
C PRO A 229 -15.05 1.25 24.33
N GLN A 230 -16.35 1.03 24.10
CA GLN A 230 -16.88 -0.29 23.80
C GLN A 230 -16.29 -0.81 22.49
N ARG A 231 -15.72 -2.01 22.54
CA ARG A 231 -15.14 -2.71 21.39
C ARG A 231 -15.02 -4.20 21.67
N ALA A 232 -14.89 -4.99 20.61
CA ALA A 232 -14.64 -6.42 20.73
C ALA A 232 -13.28 -6.71 21.42
N LEU A 233 -13.15 -7.87 22.06
CA LEU A 233 -11.94 -8.24 22.83
C LEU A 233 -10.64 -8.15 22.01
N ASN A 234 -10.73 -8.47 20.70
CA ASN A 234 -9.61 -8.59 19.77
C ASN A 234 -9.54 -7.45 18.73
N THR A 235 -10.07 -6.26 19.05
CA THR A 235 -9.95 -5.10 18.15
C THR A 235 -8.47 -4.76 17.90
N PRO A 236 -8.01 -4.68 16.63
CA PRO A 236 -6.64 -4.30 16.32
C PRO A 236 -6.39 -2.86 16.79
N ASN A 237 -5.14 -2.58 17.16
CA ASN A 237 -4.68 -1.24 17.55
C ASN A 237 -5.40 -0.63 18.78
N ALA A 238 -6.10 -1.45 19.57
CA ALA A 238 -6.83 -1.01 20.75
C ALA A 238 -5.95 -0.19 21.72
N ILE A 239 -4.72 -0.66 21.94
CA ILE A 239 -3.74 -0.01 22.81
C ILE A 239 -3.33 1.36 22.25
N GLN A 240 -3.12 1.47 20.95
CA GLN A 240 -2.72 2.70 20.28
C GLN A 240 -3.81 3.77 20.38
N GLN A 241 -5.08 3.38 20.23
CA GLN A 241 -6.22 4.27 20.40
C GLN A 241 -6.34 4.78 21.84
N ASP A 242 -6.17 3.88 22.81
CA ASP A 242 -6.19 4.22 24.23
C ASP A 242 -5.07 5.20 24.61
N LEU A 243 -3.86 4.93 24.11
CA LEU A 243 -2.71 5.78 24.30
C LEU A 243 -2.90 7.15 23.62
N ALA A 244 -3.52 7.20 22.45
CA ALA A 244 -3.84 8.46 21.77
C ALA A 244 -4.83 9.30 22.57
N ALA A 245 -5.88 8.69 23.14
CA ALA A 245 -6.84 9.38 23.99
C ALA A 245 -6.18 9.94 25.27
N HIS A 246 -5.36 9.12 25.95
CA HIS A 246 -4.59 9.57 27.11
C HIS A 246 -3.61 10.71 26.76
N TYR A 247 -2.89 10.56 25.65
CA TYR A 247 -1.94 11.57 25.18
C TYR A 247 -2.62 12.91 24.89
N GLN A 248 -3.80 12.92 24.27
CA GLN A 248 -4.58 14.13 24.04
C GLN A 248 -4.98 14.83 25.34
N GLU A 249 -5.47 14.08 26.34
CA GLU A 249 -5.82 14.63 27.66
C GLU A 249 -4.60 15.21 28.38
N LEU A 250 -3.49 14.47 28.40
CA LEU A 250 -2.26 14.90 29.05
C LEU A 250 -1.65 16.11 28.33
N MET A 251 -1.69 16.15 27.01
CA MET A 251 -1.24 17.30 26.21
C MET A 251 -2.02 18.58 26.55
N GLN A 252 -3.34 18.51 26.63
CA GLN A 252 -4.16 19.66 27.03
C GLN A 252 -3.83 20.14 28.45
N THR A 253 -3.57 19.19 29.36
CA THR A 253 -3.14 19.50 30.73
C THR A 253 -1.78 20.21 30.76
N VAL A 254 -0.81 19.72 29.99
CA VAL A 254 0.53 20.34 29.85
C VAL A 254 0.43 21.74 29.27
N LEU A 255 -0.35 21.94 28.20
CA LEU A 255 -0.51 23.25 27.57
C LEU A 255 -1.16 24.26 28.52
N THR A 256 -2.21 23.86 29.24
CA THR A 256 -2.88 24.71 30.24
C THR A 256 -1.96 25.07 31.40
N MET A 257 -1.17 24.12 31.89
CA MET A 257 -0.20 24.32 32.95
C MET A 257 0.91 25.29 32.52
N ARG A 258 1.42 25.16 31.29
CA ARG A 258 2.45 26.07 30.75
C ARG A 258 1.92 27.48 30.52
N GLN A 259 0.70 27.58 29.99
CA GLN A 259 0.04 28.86 29.77
C GLN A 259 -0.20 29.61 31.09
N SER A 260 -0.65 28.92 32.14
CA SER A 260 -0.82 29.53 33.48
C SER A 260 0.51 29.92 34.13
N ALA A 261 1.61 29.23 33.81
CA ALA A 261 2.96 29.57 34.26
C ALA A 261 3.65 30.66 33.39
N GLY A 262 3.00 31.17 32.34
CA GLY A 262 3.59 32.16 31.42
C GLY A 262 4.73 31.63 30.55
N LEU A 263 4.84 30.31 30.40
CA LEU A 263 5.84 29.66 29.55
C LEU A 263 5.35 29.60 28.09
N ARG A 264 6.28 29.62 27.13
CA ARG A 264 5.96 29.45 25.70
C ARG A 264 5.38 28.06 25.41
N GLY A 265 4.60 27.93 24.33
CA GLY A 265 4.03 26.65 23.89
C GLY A 265 5.06 25.65 23.37
N ALA A 266 6.28 26.09 23.05
CA ALA A 266 7.38 25.23 22.61
C ALA A 266 8.00 24.44 23.77
N PHE A 267 8.07 23.11 23.64
CA PHE A 267 8.76 22.22 24.60
C PHE A 267 9.13 20.88 23.97
N ALA A 268 10.05 20.14 24.61
CA ALA A 268 10.45 18.81 24.17
C ALA A 268 9.53 17.73 24.78
N ALA A 269 9.05 16.80 23.95
CA ALA A 269 8.14 15.74 24.33
C ALA A 269 8.67 14.90 25.50
N SER A 270 9.97 14.59 25.50
CA SER A 270 10.64 13.80 26.55
C SER A 270 10.61 14.44 27.95
N GLN A 271 10.23 15.71 28.07
CA GLN A 271 10.05 16.38 29.37
C GLN A 271 8.76 15.95 30.06
N TYR A 272 7.70 15.66 29.30
CA TYR A 272 6.36 15.42 29.83
C TYR A 272 5.78 14.05 29.45
N PHE A 273 6.33 13.41 28.41
CA PHE A 273 5.86 12.13 27.90
C PHE A 273 7.00 11.11 27.92
N ARG A 274 6.66 9.85 28.20
CA ARG A 274 7.58 8.71 28.11
C ARG A 274 7.34 7.92 26.83
N VAL A 275 6.07 7.65 26.55
CA VAL A 275 5.63 6.95 25.35
C VAL A 275 4.66 7.85 24.59
N LEU A 276 4.84 7.94 23.28
CA LEU A 276 3.94 8.63 22.37
C LEU A 276 3.11 7.61 21.58
N PRO A 277 1.83 7.90 21.31
CA PRO A 277 1.07 7.14 20.33
C PRO A 277 1.71 7.25 18.93
N PRO A 278 1.37 6.33 18.00
CA PRO A 278 1.83 6.45 16.61
C PRO A 278 1.34 7.72 15.92
N TRP A 279 0.26 8.32 16.41
CA TRP A 279 -0.29 9.57 15.90
C TRP A 279 -0.86 10.40 17.03
N GLY A 280 -0.85 11.72 16.89
CA GLY A 280 -1.42 12.61 17.90
C GLY A 280 -1.25 14.09 17.58
N PRO A 281 -1.87 14.98 18.38
CA PRO A 281 -1.68 16.42 18.24
C PRO A 281 -0.26 16.86 18.61
N LEU A 282 0.15 17.99 18.06
CA LEU A 282 1.45 18.62 18.28
C LEU A 282 1.28 20.11 18.58
N PRO A 283 2.03 20.70 19.54
CA PRO A 283 2.07 22.15 19.72
C PRO A 283 2.73 22.86 18.53
N GLN A 284 1.98 23.76 17.86
CA GLN A 284 2.46 24.54 16.70
C GLN A 284 3.77 25.28 16.97
N ASP A 285 3.92 25.89 18.15
CA ASP A 285 5.13 26.65 18.55
C ASP A 285 6.42 25.80 18.57
N SER A 286 6.32 24.46 18.61
CA SER A 286 7.48 23.57 18.67
C SER A 286 8.10 23.28 17.30
N ILE A 287 7.44 23.69 16.21
CA ILE A 287 7.89 23.49 14.84
C ILE A 287 8.04 24.84 14.13
N ASP A 288 9.19 25.05 13.50
CA ASP A 288 9.46 26.18 12.62
C ASP A 288 9.84 25.63 11.25
N PRO A 289 8.88 25.57 10.29
CA PRO A 289 9.12 25.01 8.97
C PRO A 289 10.05 25.89 8.12
N VAL A 290 10.04 27.21 8.33
CA VAL A 290 10.86 28.16 7.56
C VAL A 290 12.32 28.05 7.97
N GLY A 291 12.59 27.93 9.27
CA GLY A 291 13.93 27.70 9.80
C GLY A 291 14.38 26.24 9.72
N GLY A 292 13.51 25.33 9.31
CA GLY A 292 13.73 23.88 9.33
C GLY A 292 13.97 23.32 10.74
N ARG A 293 13.39 23.94 11.77
CA ARG A 293 13.63 23.61 13.19
C ARG A 293 12.47 22.82 13.79
N GLN A 294 12.81 21.82 14.60
CA GLN A 294 11.86 21.14 15.49
C GLN A 294 12.45 21.03 16.90
N GLN A 295 11.61 21.25 17.92
CA GLN A 295 12.00 21.16 19.33
C GLN A 295 11.22 20.08 20.09
N TYR A 296 10.21 19.47 19.46
CA TYR A 296 9.29 18.54 20.12
C TYR A 296 9.88 17.13 20.23
N PHE A 297 10.35 16.56 19.12
CA PHE A 297 10.91 15.20 19.10
C PHE A 297 12.40 15.20 19.47
N PRO A 298 12.95 14.08 19.96
CA PRO A 298 14.39 13.92 20.20
C PRO A 298 15.26 14.18 18.96
N LYS A 299 16.56 14.42 19.17
CA LYS A 299 17.51 14.76 18.09
C LYS A 299 17.73 13.64 17.08
N ASP A 300 17.61 12.41 17.55
CA ASP A 300 17.94 11.21 16.78
C ASP A 300 16.79 10.81 15.83
N TYR A 301 15.64 11.47 15.93
CA TYR A 301 14.45 11.15 15.13
C TYR A 301 14.48 11.88 13.78
N GLU A 302 14.07 11.19 12.72
CA GLU A 302 13.87 11.81 11.41
C GLU A 302 12.46 12.38 11.33
N VAL A 303 12.34 13.70 11.48
CA VAL A 303 11.06 14.42 11.43
C VAL A 303 10.90 15.07 10.06
N SER A 304 9.87 14.73 9.30
CA SER A 304 9.48 15.44 8.07
C SER A 304 8.19 16.23 8.27
N ILE A 305 7.91 17.20 7.40
CA ILE A 305 6.65 17.95 7.39
C ILE A 305 6.00 17.87 6.01
N ALA A 306 4.69 17.67 5.95
CA ALA A 306 3.97 17.62 4.69
C ALA A 306 2.56 18.24 4.76
N PRO A 307 2.14 19.02 3.75
CA PRO A 307 0.76 19.40 3.60
C PRO A 307 -0.09 18.18 3.23
N VAL A 308 -1.32 18.08 3.76
CA VAL A 308 -2.26 16.98 3.47
C VAL A 308 -3.67 17.52 3.29
N ARG A 309 -4.48 16.88 2.46
CA ARG A 309 -5.90 17.25 2.33
C ARG A 309 -6.67 16.83 3.57
N ARG A 310 -7.58 17.68 4.07
CA ARG A 310 -8.39 17.36 5.25
C ARG A 310 -9.21 16.06 5.05
N SER A 311 -9.61 15.74 3.82
CA SER A 311 -10.30 14.49 3.46
C SER A 311 -9.43 13.24 3.57
N GLU A 312 -8.11 13.36 3.39
CA GLU A 312 -7.15 12.24 3.43
C GLU A 312 -6.59 11.99 4.84
N LEU A 313 -6.74 12.95 5.75
CA LEU A 313 -6.21 12.88 7.12
C LEU A 313 -6.67 11.60 7.86
N ALA A 314 -7.94 11.25 7.77
CA ALA A 314 -8.48 10.07 8.46
C ALA A 314 -7.87 8.75 7.95
N ALA A 315 -7.58 8.66 6.65
CA ALA A 315 -6.94 7.49 6.06
C ALA A 315 -5.49 7.35 6.55
N VAL A 316 -4.71 8.44 6.50
CA VAL A 316 -3.31 8.44 6.97
C VAL A 316 -3.21 8.11 8.46
N LEU A 317 -4.11 8.63 9.29
CA LEU A 317 -4.15 8.29 10.71
C LEU A 317 -4.49 6.81 10.95
N THR A 318 -5.39 6.23 10.16
CA THR A 318 -5.77 4.81 10.25
C THR A 318 -4.59 3.91 9.91
N ASP A 319 -3.89 4.18 8.82
CA ASP A 319 -2.70 3.41 8.40
C ASP A 319 -1.63 3.42 9.51
N SER A 320 -1.46 4.58 10.13
CA SER A 320 -0.44 4.80 11.16
C SER A 320 -0.82 4.18 12.51
N ALA A 321 -2.11 4.02 12.78
CA ALA A 321 -2.60 3.40 14.01
C ALA A 321 -2.15 1.94 14.15
N HIS A 322 -1.78 1.27 13.05
CA HIS A 322 -1.25 -0.10 13.05
C HIS A 322 0.19 -0.21 13.54
N LEU A 323 0.92 0.91 13.62
CA LEU A 323 2.30 0.91 14.06
C LEU A 323 2.39 0.80 15.59
N ALA A 324 3.56 0.36 16.06
CA ALA A 324 3.83 0.33 17.50
C ALA A 324 3.86 1.77 18.07
N PRO A 325 3.49 1.95 19.36
CA PRO A 325 3.81 3.17 20.09
C PRO A 325 5.31 3.51 20.05
N ILE A 326 5.63 4.79 20.18
CA ILE A 326 7.00 5.31 20.18
C ILE A 326 7.46 5.45 21.63
N ASP A 327 8.49 4.73 22.04
CA ASP A 327 9.10 4.91 23.37
C ASP A 327 10.28 5.88 23.25
N LEU A 328 10.14 7.07 23.84
CA LEU A 328 11.14 8.15 23.73
C LEU A 328 12.47 7.84 24.45
N GLU A 329 12.51 6.83 25.32
CA GLU A 329 13.72 6.41 26.03
C GLU A 329 14.43 5.24 25.34
N ARG A 330 13.68 4.39 24.62
CA ARG A 330 14.21 3.14 24.02
C ARG A 330 14.42 3.24 22.52
N ASP A 331 13.56 3.97 21.81
CA ASP A 331 13.63 4.10 20.37
C ASP A 331 14.63 5.22 20.01
N ALA A 332 15.73 4.87 19.34
CA ALA A 332 16.72 5.85 18.90
C ALA A 332 16.42 6.39 17.49
N ASP A 333 15.88 5.56 16.60
CA ASP A 333 15.70 5.88 15.17
C ASP A 333 14.23 5.71 14.76
N CYS A 334 13.42 6.75 14.98
CA CYS A 334 12.01 6.78 14.56
C CYS A 334 11.77 7.82 13.46
N ASP A 335 11.07 7.41 12.40
CA ASP A 335 10.59 8.29 11.35
C ASP A 335 9.22 8.86 11.72
N VAL A 336 9.10 10.19 11.74
CA VAL A 336 7.87 10.90 12.07
C VAL A 336 7.56 11.92 10.98
N MET A 337 6.29 12.04 10.59
CA MET A 337 5.80 13.02 9.63
C MET A 337 4.77 13.93 10.31
N VAL A 338 4.99 15.23 10.26
CA VAL A 338 4.06 16.27 10.71
C VAL A 338 3.12 16.58 9.56
N LEU A 339 1.83 16.37 9.79
CA LEU A 339 0.76 16.59 8.81
C LEU A 339 0.16 17.97 9.03
N VAL A 340 0.11 18.74 7.95
CA VAL A 340 -0.51 20.06 7.92
C VAL A 340 -1.79 19.99 7.09
N PRO A 341 -2.96 19.74 7.73
CA PRO A 341 -4.20 19.61 7.00
C PRO A 341 -4.67 20.95 6.44
N MET A 342 -5.13 20.94 5.19
CA MET A 342 -5.69 22.11 4.50
C MET A 342 -6.84 21.73 3.58
N SER A 343 -7.55 22.74 3.06
CA SER A 343 -8.61 22.52 2.07
C SER A 343 -8.04 22.01 0.75
N ASP A 344 -8.85 21.33 -0.05
CA ASP A 344 -8.43 20.80 -1.35
C ASP A 344 -7.91 21.89 -2.30
N THR A 345 -8.53 23.07 -2.26
CA THR A 345 -8.11 24.24 -3.05
C THR A 345 -6.77 24.79 -2.61
N ALA A 346 -6.55 24.94 -1.30
CA ALA A 346 -5.29 25.40 -0.74
C ALA A 346 -4.18 24.38 -1.02
N PHE A 347 -4.47 23.08 -0.86
CA PHE A 347 -3.56 22.01 -1.17
C PHE A 347 -3.10 22.05 -2.63
N ALA A 348 -4.03 22.16 -3.59
CA ALA A 348 -3.69 22.19 -5.00
C ALA A 348 -2.75 23.35 -5.38
N VAL A 349 -2.93 24.53 -4.75
CA VAL A 349 -2.07 25.70 -4.98
C VAL A 349 -0.71 25.51 -4.30
N ARG A 350 -0.70 25.13 -3.03
CA ARG A 350 0.53 25.01 -2.22
C ARG A 350 1.39 23.82 -2.63
N ALA A 351 0.79 22.70 -3.00
CA ALA A 351 1.51 21.53 -3.52
C ALA A 351 2.30 21.90 -4.77
N ARG A 352 1.68 22.59 -5.75
CA ARG A 352 2.36 23.09 -6.96
C ARG A 352 3.52 24.02 -6.67
N GLN A 353 3.39 24.87 -5.64
CA GLN A 353 4.43 25.81 -5.23
C GLN A 353 5.61 25.13 -4.53
N LEU A 354 5.40 23.95 -3.94
CA LEU A 354 6.42 23.14 -3.26
C LEU A 354 7.04 22.07 -4.18
N GLU A 355 6.60 21.93 -5.44
CA GLU A 355 7.20 20.99 -6.39
C GLU A 355 8.57 21.47 -6.85
N ALA A 356 9.62 20.68 -6.59
CA ALA A 356 10.94 20.98 -7.12
C ALA A 356 11.03 20.59 -8.62
N PRO A 357 11.74 21.37 -9.46
CA PRO A 357 11.95 21.01 -10.86
C PRO A 357 12.74 19.69 -10.99
N ALA A 358 12.35 18.88 -11.98
CA ALA A 358 12.80 17.49 -12.19
C ALA A 358 14.31 17.29 -12.48
N SER A 359 15.10 18.37 -12.62
CA SER A 359 16.51 18.32 -13.03
C SER A 359 17.50 18.01 -11.89
N PHE A 360 17.04 17.68 -10.68
CA PHE A 360 17.92 17.51 -9.52
C PHE A 360 18.17 16.05 -9.17
N THR A 361 19.36 15.55 -9.52
CA THR A 361 19.94 14.32 -8.97
C THR A 361 21.00 14.67 -7.92
N PRO A 362 20.83 14.32 -6.63
CA PRO A 362 21.89 14.53 -5.65
C PRO A 362 23.04 13.53 -5.89
N ARG A 363 24.26 14.07 -6.00
CA ARG A 363 25.50 13.29 -6.15
C ARG A 363 25.73 12.45 -4.89
N SER A 364 25.82 11.13 -5.09
CA SER A 364 26.13 10.12 -4.08
C SER A 364 27.56 10.26 -3.55
N LEU A 365 27.71 10.34 -2.22
CA LEU A 365 28.96 10.01 -1.54
C LEU A 365 28.61 9.38 -0.18
N GLY A 366 28.58 8.05 -0.14
CA GLY A 366 28.85 7.25 1.07
C GLY A 366 27.98 7.41 2.32
N ARG A 367 26.90 8.20 2.30
CA ARG A 367 25.81 8.22 3.29
C ARG A 367 24.51 8.32 2.51
N LEU A 368 23.52 7.51 2.92
CA LEU A 368 22.27 7.24 2.20
C LEU A 368 21.70 8.47 1.50
N ALA A 369 21.60 8.38 0.17
CA ALA A 369 21.17 9.43 -0.74
C ALA A 369 19.64 9.65 -0.72
N ARG A 370 19.05 9.78 0.48
CA ARG A 370 17.67 10.23 0.69
C ARG A 370 17.68 11.29 1.80
N LEU A 371 18.21 12.46 1.48
CA LEU A 371 17.90 13.66 2.26
C LEU A 371 16.54 14.16 1.75
N ASP A 372 15.49 13.72 2.44
CA ASP A 372 14.13 14.23 2.30
C ASP A 372 14.17 15.76 2.48
N ARG A 373 13.73 16.50 1.46
CA ARG A 373 13.84 17.97 1.40
C ARG A 373 12.98 18.68 2.45
N LEU A 374 12.15 17.93 3.18
CA LEU A 374 11.23 18.40 4.20
C LEU A 374 11.61 17.94 5.62
N ALA A 375 12.81 17.37 5.82
CA ALA A 375 13.25 16.93 7.14
C ALA A 375 13.58 18.12 8.08
N LEU A 376 12.75 18.33 9.10
CA LEU A 376 12.96 19.26 10.21
C LEU A 376 14.04 18.75 11.17
N ARG A 377 14.98 19.60 11.59
CA ARG A 377 16.13 19.23 12.43
C ARG A 377 16.23 20.10 13.67
N ILE A 378 16.83 19.59 14.75
CA ILE A 378 17.02 20.38 15.98
C ILE A 378 18.10 21.46 15.81
N LEU A 379 19.08 21.22 14.94
CA LEU A 379 20.13 22.18 14.58
C LEU A 379 20.22 22.26 13.04
N PRO A 380 19.96 23.42 12.42
CA PRO A 380 20.08 23.57 10.97
C PRO A 380 21.57 23.60 10.57
N GLN A 381 21.95 22.78 9.59
CA GLN A 381 23.16 23.02 8.80
C GLN A 381 22.72 23.62 7.47
N PRO A 382 22.75 24.95 7.30
CA PRO A 382 22.43 25.53 6.00
C PRO A 382 23.51 25.09 5.00
N PRO A 383 23.15 24.49 3.85
CA PRO A 383 24.10 24.36 2.76
C PRO A 383 24.51 25.78 2.33
N ILE A 384 25.82 26.05 2.30
CA ILE A 384 26.42 27.40 2.22
C ILE A 384 26.09 28.13 0.89
N HIS A 385 25.32 27.52 -0.03
CA HIS A 385 25.14 28.01 -1.40
C HIS A 385 23.72 27.89 -1.98
N ARG A 386 22.66 27.77 -1.18
CA ARG A 386 21.28 27.56 -1.71
C ARG A 386 20.31 28.67 -1.29
N ILE A 387 19.64 29.27 -2.28
CA ILE A 387 18.46 30.13 -2.07
C ILE A 387 17.28 29.20 -1.74
N ASP A 388 16.65 29.41 -0.59
CA ASP A 388 15.46 28.69 -0.17
C ASP A 388 14.23 29.33 -0.85
N THR A 389 13.79 28.74 -1.96
CA THR A 389 12.57 29.15 -2.68
C THR A 389 11.28 28.77 -1.95
N ASP A 390 11.37 27.88 -0.96
CA ASP A 390 10.21 27.24 -0.34
C ASP A 390 9.84 27.96 0.97
N ALA A 391 10.76 28.74 1.53
CA ALA A 391 10.61 29.52 2.76
C ALA A 391 9.35 30.44 2.77
N ASP A 392 9.07 31.12 1.66
CA ASP A 392 7.92 32.04 1.58
C ASP A 392 6.58 31.28 1.51
N VAL A 393 6.58 30.12 0.83
CA VAL A 393 5.42 29.23 0.72
C VAL A 393 5.11 28.61 2.08
N TRP A 394 6.13 28.10 2.78
CA TRP A 394 5.99 27.56 4.13
C TRP A 394 5.55 28.60 5.15
N ARG A 395 6.04 29.85 5.04
CA ARG A 395 5.57 30.95 5.89
C ARG A 395 4.08 31.21 5.70
N ALA A 396 3.60 31.18 4.45
CA ALA A 396 2.18 31.36 4.15
C ALA A 396 1.34 30.18 4.63
N ILE A 397 1.81 28.94 4.42
CA ILE A 397 1.14 27.74 4.95
C ILE A 397 1.02 27.85 6.46
N TRP A 398 2.13 28.10 7.18
CA TRP A 398 2.15 28.09 8.64
C TRP A 398 1.32 29.21 9.29
N ALA A 399 1.11 30.32 8.59
CA ALA A 399 0.23 31.40 9.04
C ALA A 399 -1.27 31.03 8.96
N ASP A 400 -1.64 30.18 8.00
CA ASP A 400 -3.04 29.76 7.75
C ASP A 400 -3.44 28.49 8.52
N VAL A 401 -2.49 27.83 9.21
CA VAL A 401 -2.73 26.57 9.93
C VAL A 401 -3.58 26.77 11.18
N ASN A 402 -4.60 25.92 11.32
CA ASN A 402 -5.32 25.78 12.59
C ASN A 402 -4.48 24.95 13.58
N PRO A 403 -4.05 25.52 14.73
CA PRO A 403 -3.22 24.79 15.70
C PRO A 403 -3.88 23.51 16.23
N ALA A 404 -5.21 23.46 16.26
CA ALA A 404 -5.97 22.31 16.76
C ALA A 404 -6.00 21.12 15.79
N GLU A 405 -5.70 21.34 14.49
CA GLU A 405 -5.70 20.31 13.46
C GLU A 405 -4.30 19.76 13.15
N LEU A 406 -3.26 20.33 13.75
CA LEU A 406 -1.88 19.89 13.53
C LEU A 406 -1.62 18.54 14.19
N MET A 407 -1.27 17.54 13.37
CA MET A 407 -1.06 16.16 13.81
C MET A 407 0.32 15.67 13.40
N TYR A 408 0.91 14.79 14.18
CA TYR A 408 2.06 13.98 13.75
C TYR A 408 1.65 12.53 13.54
N VAL A 409 2.43 11.82 12.75
CA VAL A 409 2.25 10.43 12.37
C VAL A 409 3.59 9.71 12.31
N ARG A 410 3.68 8.50 12.88
CA ARG A 410 4.83 7.60 12.74
C ARG A 410 4.83 7.00 11.33
N ARG A 411 5.99 6.95 10.68
CA ARG A 411 6.17 6.22 9.41
C ARG A 411 6.78 4.83 9.69
N PRO A 412 6.49 3.82 8.85
CA PRO A 412 7.20 2.55 8.92
C PRO A 412 8.71 2.75 8.66
N PRO A 413 9.61 2.06 9.40
CA PRO A 413 11.06 2.32 9.40
C PRO A 413 11.81 2.01 8.08
N ARG A 414 11.12 1.75 6.97
CA ARG A 414 11.70 1.56 5.63
C ARG A 414 10.75 2.05 4.53
N THR A 415 10.30 3.30 4.65
CA THR A 415 9.45 3.98 3.63
C THR A 415 10.23 4.29 2.33
N ALA A 416 11.37 3.65 2.12
CA ALA A 416 12.00 3.63 0.80
C ALA A 416 11.18 2.85 -0.24
N GLU A 417 10.33 1.93 0.23
CA GLU A 417 9.62 0.94 -0.60
C GLU A 417 8.08 1.10 -0.59
N THR A 418 7.49 1.81 0.39
CA THR A 418 6.02 1.87 0.53
C THR A 418 5.35 3.12 -0.03
N GLY A 419 6.08 4.08 -0.62
CA GLY A 419 5.49 5.19 -1.36
C GLY A 419 4.60 6.16 -0.56
N VAL A 420 4.41 5.99 0.75
CA VAL A 420 3.65 6.92 1.60
C VAL A 420 4.56 8.08 2.03
N SER A 421 4.99 8.85 1.04
CA SER A 421 5.21 10.28 1.23
C SER A 421 3.92 10.94 0.77
N ALA A 422 3.35 11.88 1.54
CA ALA A 422 2.40 12.84 0.96
C ALA A 422 3.06 13.71 -0.15
N VAL A 423 4.34 13.47 -0.41
CA VAL A 423 5.06 13.72 -1.66
C VAL A 423 5.15 12.41 -2.47
N VAL A 424 4.02 11.82 -2.85
CA VAL A 424 3.92 11.18 -4.18
C VAL A 424 3.80 12.34 -5.16
N LEU A 425 4.89 13.09 -5.30
CA LEU A 425 5.20 13.73 -6.56
C LEU A 425 5.42 12.58 -7.51
N ALA A 426 4.35 12.17 -8.20
CA ALA A 426 4.37 11.86 -9.62
C ALA A 426 5.56 11.01 -10.15
N LEU A 427 6.19 10.18 -9.33
CA LEU A 427 7.22 9.23 -9.76
C LEU A 427 6.48 7.98 -10.25
N GLY A 428 5.81 8.16 -11.39
CA GLY A 428 5.04 7.13 -12.07
C GLY A 428 3.82 7.64 -12.85
N MET A 429 3.35 8.87 -12.57
CA MET A 429 2.36 9.54 -13.42
C MET A 429 2.90 10.87 -13.89
N THR A 430 3.22 10.97 -15.17
CA THR A 430 3.35 12.26 -15.84
C THR A 430 1.99 12.94 -15.79
N LEU A 431 1.81 13.93 -14.92
CA LEU A 431 0.73 14.90 -15.13
C LEU A 431 1.00 15.57 -16.48
N PRO A 432 -0.01 15.62 -17.37
CA PRO A 432 0.13 16.26 -18.66
C PRO A 432 0.62 17.71 -18.46
N PRO A 433 1.60 18.20 -19.24
CA PRO A 433 1.94 19.62 -19.21
C PRO A 433 0.65 20.43 -19.47
N PRO A 434 0.49 21.62 -18.87
CA PRO A 434 -0.65 22.49 -19.20
C PRO A 434 -0.54 22.83 -20.69
N GLY A 435 -1.31 22.10 -21.50
CA GLY A 435 -1.18 22.10 -22.95
C GLY A 435 -1.43 20.75 -23.64
N SER A 436 -1.39 19.59 -22.96
CA SER A 436 -1.71 18.32 -23.65
C SER A 436 -3.20 17.95 -23.50
N ALA A 437 -4.04 18.63 -24.27
CA ALA A 437 -5.00 17.86 -25.05
C ALA A 437 -4.18 16.89 -25.94
N LEU A 438 -4.77 15.76 -26.31
CA LEU A 438 -4.21 14.88 -27.36
C LEU A 438 -3.56 15.72 -28.47
N PRO A 439 -2.45 15.30 -29.11
CA PRO A 439 -2.14 15.89 -30.42
C PRO A 439 -3.44 15.82 -31.22
N PRO A 440 -4.04 16.97 -31.61
CA PRO A 440 -5.05 16.91 -32.62
C PRO A 440 -4.32 16.32 -33.82
N ASP A 441 -4.87 15.21 -34.27
CA ASP A 441 -4.74 14.79 -35.65
C ASP A 441 -3.33 14.31 -36.04
N ALA A 442 -3.00 13.06 -35.67
CA ALA A 442 -2.15 12.23 -36.54
C ALA A 442 -2.69 12.21 -37.98
N ALA A 443 -4.02 12.32 -38.13
CA ALA A 443 -4.71 12.57 -39.40
C ALA A 443 -4.38 13.93 -40.05
N ALA A 444 -4.06 14.99 -39.29
CA ALA A 444 -3.69 16.29 -39.84
C ALA A 444 -2.19 16.37 -40.08
N LEU A 445 -1.37 15.60 -39.37
CA LEU A 445 0.02 15.36 -39.75
C LEU A 445 0.10 14.53 -41.03
N GLU A 446 -0.82 13.58 -41.24
CA GLU A 446 -1.03 12.89 -42.53
C GLU A 446 -1.53 13.84 -43.61
N GLU A 447 -2.57 14.62 -43.36
CA GLU A 447 -3.10 15.60 -44.31
C GLU A 447 -2.06 16.68 -44.66
N GLN A 448 -1.22 17.08 -43.69
CA GLN A 448 -0.08 17.98 -43.92
C GLN A 448 1.06 17.32 -44.69
N LEU A 449 1.25 16.00 -44.55
CA LEU A 449 2.25 15.25 -45.31
C LEU A 449 1.80 15.04 -46.75
N ASP A 450 0.53 14.66 -46.96
CA ASP A 450 -0.08 14.48 -48.27
C ASP A 450 -0.12 15.81 -49.03
N ALA A 451 -0.53 16.90 -48.36
CA ALA A 451 -0.49 18.24 -48.93
C ALA A 451 0.95 18.67 -49.26
N ALA A 452 1.92 18.37 -48.38
CA ALA A 452 3.33 18.70 -48.65
C ALA A 452 3.92 17.91 -49.83
N LEU A 453 3.49 16.67 -50.06
CA LEU A 453 3.92 15.86 -51.20
C LEU A 453 3.28 16.34 -52.51
N GLU A 454 1.99 16.67 -52.51
CA GLU A 454 1.35 17.29 -53.68
C GLU A 454 1.98 18.67 -54.00
N ASP A 455 2.31 19.45 -52.98
CA ASP A 455 3.02 20.73 -53.13
C ASP A 455 4.44 20.54 -53.70
N ILE A 456 5.13 19.44 -53.38
CA ILE A 456 6.45 19.09 -53.95
C ILE A 456 6.34 18.78 -55.44
N ASP A 457 5.40 17.93 -55.84
CA ASP A 457 5.21 17.58 -57.26
C ASP A 457 4.84 18.83 -58.08
N ALA A 458 3.94 19.67 -57.53
CA ALA A 458 3.59 20.95 -58.13
C ALA A 458 4.78 21.92 -58.19
N ALA A 459 5.64 21.94 -57.17
CA ALA A 459 6.85 22.74 -57.11
C ALA A 459 7.91 22.28 -58.14
N GLU A 460 8.08 20.98 -58.34
CA GLU A 460 8.97 20.42 -59.35
C GLU A 460 8.49 20.77 -60.77
N GLU A 461 7.18 20.65 -61.03
CA GLU A 461 6.59 21.07 -62.31
C GLU A 461 6.74 22.58 -62.54
N ALA A 462 6.48 23.41 -61.52
CA ALA A 462 6.65 24.85 -61.59
C ALA A 462 8.11 25.24 -61.81
N ARG A 463 9.06 24.55 -61.16
CA ARG A 463 10.49 24.75 -61.36
C ARG A 463 10.92 24.39 -62.78
N ALA A 464 10.45 23.26 -63.31
CA ALA A 464 10.74 22.86 -64.69
C ALA A 464 10.19 23.87 -65.71
N ALA A 465 8.99 24.42 -65.44
CA ALA A 465 8.39 25.48 -66.25
C ALA A 465 9.20 26.78 -66.20
N LEU A 466 9.62 27.22 -65.00
CA LEU A 466 10.45 28.42 -64.80
C LEU A 466 11.85 28.27 -65.41
N GLU A 467 12.47 27.08 -65.32
CA GLU A 467 13.76 26.80 -65.96
C GLU A 467 13.63 26.86 -67.50
N ALA A 468 12.53 26.35 -68.06
CA ALA A 468 12.23 26.47 -69.49
C ALA A 468 11.96 27.92 -69.92
N GLU A 469 11.29 28.71 -69.07
CA GLU A 469 11.03 30.13 -69.30
C GLU A 469 12.32 30.95 -69.26
N ILE A 470 13.20 30.70 -68.28
CA ILE A 470 14.54 31.31 -68.23
C ILE A 470 15.33 30.98 -69.49
N ALA A 471 15.27 29.75 -69.99
CA ALA A 471 15.94 29.36 -71.23
C ALA A 471 15.40 30.14 -72.45
N ARG A 472 14.07 30.33 -72.54
CA ARG A 472 13.44 31.15 -73.58
C ARG A 472 13.82 32.63 -73.47
N LEU A 473 13.76 33.20 -72.27
CA LEU A 473 14.09 34.60 -72.01
C LEU A 473 15.56 34.89 -72.37
N LYS A 474 16.50 34.00 -72.00
CA LYS A 474 17.92 34.12 -72.40
C LYS A 474 18.10 34.12 -73.91
N LEU A 475 17.41 33.23 -74.62
CA LEU A 475 17.51 33.13 -76.07
C LEU A 475 16.94 34.38 -76.75
N ARG A 476 15.83 34.92 -76.24
CA ARG A 476 15.22 36.15 -76.74
C ARG A 476 16.07 37.38 -76.48
N ILE A 477 16.68 37.49 -75.30
CA ILE A 477 17.63 38.56 -74.98
C ILE A 477 18.81 38.50 -75.96
N ALA A 478 19.40 37.31 -76.18
CA ALA A 478 20.51 37.14 -77.13
C ALA A 478 20.14 37.49 -78.59
N GLU A 479 18.92 37.19 -79.02
CA GLU A 479 18.41 37.60 -80.33
C GLU A 479 18.25 39.11 -80.45
N LEU A 480 17.69 39.77 -79.43
CA LEU A 480 17.49 41.22 -79.39
C LEU A 480 18.83 41.96 -79.32
N GLU A 481 19.79 41.46 -78.55
CA GLU A 481 21.16 41.98 -78.50
C GLU A 481 21.85 41.86 -79.86
N LYS A 482 21.69 40.72 -80.56
CA LYS A 482 22.25 40.52 -81.90
C LYS A 482 21.57 41.42 -82.95
N ALA A 483 20.26 41.62 -82.85
CA ALA A 483 19.51 42.54 -83.71
C ALA A 483 19.92 44.00 -83.45
N LEU A 484 20.16 44.38 -82.19
CA LEU A 484 20.67 45.69 -81.79
C LEU A 484 22.10 45.93 -82.33
N ALA A 485 22.95 44.89 -82.32
CA ALA A 485 24.30 44.95 -82.88
C ALA A 485 24.33 45.04 -84.42
N ALA A 486 23.34 44.45 -85.11
CA ALA A 486 23.21 44.50 -86.56
C ALA A 486 22.55 45.81 -87.07
N ALA A 487 21.72 46.46 -86.25
CA ALA A 487 21.07 47.72 -86.54
C ALA A 487 22.04 48.91 -86.32
N GLY A 488 23.02 49.04 -87.22
CA GLY A 488 23.91 50.19 -87.27
C GLY A 488 23.16 51.48 -87.66
N GLY A 489 22.57 52.18 -86.68
CA GLY A 489 22.41 53.63 -86.72
C GLY A 489 21.08 54.24 -87.18
N THR A 490 19.98 53.50 -87.35
CA THR A 490 18.68 54.12 -87.68
C THR A 490 17.52 53.61 -86.82
N GLY A 491 17.15 54.37 -85.79
CA GLY A 491 15.74 54.61 -85.42
C GLY A 491 14.99 53.69 -84.44
N THR A 492 15.54 52.57 -83.98
CA THR A 492 14.87 51.64 -83.02
C THR A 492 15.65 51.20 -81.75
N PRO A 493 16.79 51.81 -81.33
CA PRO A 493 17.59 51.23 -80.24
C PRO A 493 16.98 51.38 -78.83
N ALA A 494 16.21 52.42 -78.55
CA ALA A 494 15.68 52.68 -77.19
C ALA A 494 14.59 51.67 -76.78
N ASP A 495 13.70 51.31 -77.70
CA ASP A 495 12.62 50.35 -77.43
C ASP A 495 13.17 48.93 -77.23
N ALA A 496 14.19 48.55 -78.03
CA ALA A 496 14.86 47.26 -77.89
C ALA A 496 15.68 47.16 -76.58
N GLN A 497 16.32 48.25 -76.14
CA GLN A 497 17.02 48.31 -74.86
C GLN A 497 16.06 48.22 -73.66
N ALA A 498 14.93 48.93 -73.71
CA ALA A 498 13.90 48.85 -72.66
C ALA A 498 13.29 47.43 -72.56
N GLU A 499 13.13 46.73 -73.68
CA GLU A 499 12.64 45.36 -73.69
C GLU A 499 13.67 44.37 -73.14
N ILE A 500 14.97 44.55 -73.44
CA ILE A 500 16.03 43.74 -72.83
C ILE A 500 16.05 43.94 -71.31
N GLU A 501 15.98 45.18 -70.81
CA GLU A 501 15.93 45.46 -69.36
C GLU A 501 14.74 44.78 -68.67
N ARG A 502 13.55 44.83 -69.29
CA ARG A 502 12.35 44.14 -68.79
C ARG A 502 12.53 42.62 -68.74
N LEU A 503 13.10 42.02 -69.79
CA LEU A 503 13.34 40.57 -69.85
C LEU A 503 14.41 40.13 -68.85
N THR A 504 15.43 40.95 -68.55
CA THR A 504 16.41 40.67 -67.48
C THR A 504 15.78 40.72 -66.09
N LEU A 505 14.88 41.67 -65.83
CA LEU A 505 14.14 41.72 -64.56
C LEU A 505 13.24 40.49 -64.37
N ALA A 506 12.56 40.05 -65.43
CA ALA A 506 11.77 38.82 -65.41
C ALA A 506 12.64 37.57 -65.15
N LEU A 507 13.85 37.53 -65.73
CA LEU A 507 14.80 36.44 -65.52
C LEU A 507 15.35 36.38 -64.08
N ASP A 508 15.62 37.52 -63.46
CA ASP A 508 16.06 37.56 -62.06
C ASP A 508 14.93 37.25 -61.08
N ALA A 509 13.68 37.58 -61.42
CA ALA A 509 12.51 37.15 -60.66
C ALA A 509 12.35 35.62 -60.69
N ALA A 510 12.36 35.01 -61.88
CA ALA A 510 12.27 33.56 -62.04
C ALA A 510 13.41 32.80 -61.32
N ARG A 511 14.62 33.37 -61.26
CA ARG A 511 15.75 32.79 -60.50
C ARG A 511 15.54 32.80 -58.99
N LYS A 512 14.98 33.88 -58.44
CA LYS A 512 14.67 33.97 -57.01
C LYS A 512 13.60 32.96 -56.61
N GLU A 513 12.64 32.71 -57.49
CA GLU A 513 11.56 31.75 -57.28
C GLU A 513 12.09 30.30 -57.26
N ILE A 514 13.05 29.95 -58.13
CA ILE A 514 13.74 28.64 -58.08
C ILE A 514 14.53 28.45 -56.77
N GLU A 515 15.18 29.50 -56.25
CA GLU A 515 15.91 29.40 -54.98
C GLU A 515 14.99 29.27 -53.76
N ALA A 516 13.76 29.79 -53.85
CA ALA A 516 12.74 29.55 -52.82
C ALA A 516 12.29 28.07 -52.82
N LEU A 517 12.01 27.49 -53.99
CA LEU A 517 11.55 26.10 -54.11
C LEU A 517 12.61 25.07 -53.63
N LYS A 518 13.91 25.35 -53.79
CA LYS A 518 14.99 24.50 -53.25
C LYS A 518 15.04 24.43 -51.72
N ALA A 519 14.44 25.41 -51.02
CA ALA A 519 14.35 25.36 -49.56
C ALA A 519 13.30 24.33 -49.09
N ASP A 520 12.29 24.04 -49.92
CA ASP A 520 11.22 23.10 -49.62
C ASP A 520 11.65 21.63 -49.84
N ASP A 521 12.51 21.34 -50.84
CA ASP A 521 13.15 20.01 -51.03
C ASP A 521 13.92 19.51 -49.79
N ARG A 522 14.48 20.44 -49.00
CA ARG A 522 15.18 20.10 -47.75
C ARG A 522 14.23 19.61 -46.67
N ASN A 523 12.97 20.03 -46.68
CA ASN A 523 11.96 19.56 -45.73
C ASN A 523 11.54 18.11 -46.04
N ALA A 524 11.53 17.70 -47.31
CA ALA A 524 11.24 16.32 -47.73
C ALA A 524 12.32 15.30 -47.26
N ALA A 525 13.60 15.66 -47.36
CA ALA A 525 14.70 14.80 -46.88
C ALA A 525 14.69 14.60 -45.35
N ILE A 526 14.13 15.55 -44.59
CA ILE A 526 13.96 15.43 -43.14
C ILE A 526 12.88 14.38 -42.82
N LEU A 527 11.84 14.29 -43.63
CA LEU A 527 10.74 13.33 -43.46
C LEU A 527 11.16 11.89 -43.78
N ALA A 528 12.00 11.67 -44.80
CA ALA A 528 12.55 10.34 -45.11
C ALA A 528 13.43 9.77 -43.97
N ASN A 529 14.25 10.62 -43.34
CA ASN A 529 15.04 10.23 -42.15
C ASN A 529 14.15 9.94 -40.93
N ALA A 530 13.01 10.61 -40.80
CA ALA A 530 12.04 10.34 -39.74
C ALA A 530 11.38 8.95 -39.89
N LEU A 531 11.20 8.47 -41.12
CA LEU A 531 10.65 7.14 -41.41
C LEU A 531 11.60 6.00 -41.04
N GLU A 532 12.90 6.15 -41.34
CA GLU A 532 13.92 5.17 -40.94
C GLU A 532 14.02 5.06 -39.41
N ALA A 533 14.01 6.20 -38.73
CA ALA A 533 14.00 6.25 -37.26
C ALA A 533 12.75 5.60 -36.63
N ALA A 534 11.60 5.65 -37.32
CA ALA A 534 10.37 5.00 -36.85
C ALA A 534 10.45 3.47 -36.95
N SER A 535 11.12 2.93 -37.98
CA SER A 535 11.33 1.48 -38.13
C SER A 535 12.24 0.92 -37.02
N ASP A 536 13.36 1.59 -36.74
CA ASP A 536 14.28 1.20 -35.67
C ASP A 536 13.59 1.18 -34.29
N ARG A 537 12.65 2.11 -34.08
CA ARG A 537 11.88 2.18 -32.84
C ARG A 537 10.98 0.96 -32.63
N ILE A 538 10.43 0.40 -33.70
CA ILE A 538 9.55 -0.79 -33.64
C ILE A 538 10.35 -2.03 -33.21
N ASP A 539 11.54 -2.22 -33.75
CA ASP A 539 12.36 -3.38 -33.42
C ASP A 539 12.88 -3.33 -31.98
N ALA A 540 13.15 -2.13 -31.47
CA ALA A 540 13.43 -1.92 -30.04
C ALA A 540 12.22 -2.30 -29.15
N LEU A 541 11.00 -1.91 -29.54
CA LEU A 541 9.78 -2.23 -28.79
C LEU A 541 9.47 -3.74 -28.78
N LYS A 542 9.76 -4.47 -29.87
CA LYS A 542 9.62 -5.93 -29.92
C LYS A 542 10.59 -6.63 -28.96
N ALA A 543 11.85 -6.19 -28.91
CA ALA A 543 12.84 -6.76 -28.02
C ALA A 543 12.48 -6.57 -26.53
N GLU A 544 11.93 -5.41 -26.17
CA GLU A 544 11.43 -5.16 -24.81
C GLU A 544 10.24 -6.05 -24.43
N LEU A 545 9.34 -6.34 -25.39
CA LEU A 545 8.17 -7.22 -25.20
C LEU A 545 8.61 -8.65 -24.85
N ASP A 546 9.57 -9.19 -25.59
CA ASP A 546 10.05 -10.56 -25.39
C ASP A 546 10.82 -10.71 -24.07
N ALA A 547 11.60 -9.71 -23.69
CA ALA A 547 12.28 -9.67 -22.39
C ALA A 547 11.29 -9.67 -21.21
N ALA A 548 10.22 -8.87 -21.30
CA ALA A 548 9.19 -8.82 -20.27
C ALA A 548 8.42 -10.14 -20.13
N ARG A 549 8.12 -10.82 -21.25
CA ARG A 549 7.46 -12.14 -21.25
C ARG A 549 8.35 -13.24 -20.64
N ALA A 550 9.65 -13.22 -20.89
CA ALA A 550 10.59 -14.16 -20.31
C ALA A 550 10.70 -14.03 -18.77
N GLU A 551 10.63 -12.80 -18.26
CA GLU A 551 10.68 -12.55 -16.82
C GLU A 551 9.42 -13.03 -16.08
N ILE A 552 8.25 -12.85 -16.70
CA ILE A 552 6.97 -13.39 -16.18
C ILE A 552 7.05 -14.92 -15.97
N GLU A 553 7.63 -15.67 -16.92
CA GLU A 553 7.73 -17.13 -16.81
C GLU A 553 8.80 -17.59 -15.79
N ARG A 554 9.89 -16.84 -15.61
CA ARG A 554 10.89 -17.13 -14.57
C ARG A 554 10.33 -16.94 -13.15
N LEU A 555 9.56 -15.88 -12.92
CA LEU A 555 8.94 -15.62 -11.62
C LEU A 555 7.89 -16.69 -11.26
N LYS A 556 7.14 -17.16 -12.26
CA LYS A 556 6.12 -18.20 -12.08
C LYS A 556 6.71 -19.58 -11.74
N THR A 557 7.86 -19.93 -12.31
CA THR A 557 8.53 -21.22 -12.05
C THR A 557 9.23 -21.26 -10.68
N THR A 558 9.64 -20.11 -10.16
CA THR A 558 10.36 -20.02 -8.88
C THR A 558 9.44 -20.06 -7.65
N SER A 559 8.19 -19.59 -7.77
CA SER A 559 7.25 -19.52 -6.64
C SER A 559 6.55 -20.85 -6.29
N SER A 560 6.24 -21.69 -7.29
CA SER A 560 5.45 -22.91 -7.09
C SER A 560 6.05 -24.02 -6.20
N PRO A 561 7.38 -24.30 -6.19
CA PRO A 561 7.92 -25.41 -5.38
C PRO A 561 8.11 -25.07 -3.89
N ILE A 562 8.25 -23.79 -3.54
CA ILE A 562 8.55 -23.33 -2.18
C ILE A 562 7.34 -23.53 -1.25
N ASP A 563 6.13 -23.25 -1.74
CA ASP A 563 4.88 -23.37 -0.98
C ASP A 563 4.55 -24.82 -0.57
N ALA A 564 4.82 -25.80 -1.43
CA ALA A 564 4.53 -27.21 -1.16
C ALA A 564 5.42 -27.78 -0.05
N THR A 565 6.72 -27.47 -0.07
CA THR A 565 7.68 -27.94 0.93
C THR A 565 7.42 -27.38 2.33
N LEU A 566 6.99 -26.13 2.44
CA LEU A 566 6.70 -25.50 3.74
C LEU A 566 5.41 -26.01 4.35
N LYS A 567 4.38 -26.27 3.52
CA LYS A 567 3.12 -26.84 3.97
C LYS A 567 3.32 -28.23 4.61
N GLN A 568 4.17 -29.07 4.00
CA GLN A 568 4.50 -30.39 4.54
C GLN A 568 5.24 -30.29 5.90
N ARG A 569 6.18 -29.36 6.04
CA ARG A 569 6.93 -29.14 7.29
C ARG A 569 6.00 -28.73 8.45
N ILE A 570 4.95 -27.96 8.16
CA ILE A 570 3.96 -27.52 9.16
C ILE A 570 3.06 -28.68 9.58
N GLU A 571 2.60 -29.52 8.65
CA GLU A 571 1.84 -30.72 8.98
C GLU A 571 2.65 -31.66 9.89
N GLU A 572 3.96 -31.82 9.61
CA GLU A 572 4.87 -32.61 10.45
C GLU A 572 5.04 -32.01 11.86
N LEU A 573 5.25 -30.69 11.98
CA LEU A 573 5.39 -30.01 13.28
C LEU A 573 4.08 -29.99 14.09
N ALA A 574 2.93 -29.84 13.42
CA ALA A 574 1.62 -29.90 14.05
C ALA A 574 1.32 -31.30 14.60
N ALA A 575 1.65 -32.35 13.84
CA ALA A 575 1.51 -33.73 14.31
C ALA A 575 2.42 -34.03 15.52
N ALA A 576 3.65 -33.51 15.52
CA ALA A 576 4.57 -33.65 16.65
C ALA A 576 4.08 -32.92 17.92
N LEU A 577 3.47 -31.73 17.76
CA LEU A 577 2.91 -30.96 18.86
C LEU A 577 1.73 -31.70 19.52
N GLU A 578 0.81 -32.24 18.72
CA GLU A 578 -0.34 -33.00 19.23
C GLU A 578 0.10 -34.30 19.95
N ALA A 579 1.17 -34.95 19.47
CA ALA A 579 1.73 -36.12 20.13
C ALA A 579 2.32 -35.79 21.53
N GLU A 580 3.04 -34.67 21.68
CA GLU A 580 3.57 -34.24 22.99
C GLU A 580 2.47 -33.72 23.93
N ARG A 581 1.40 -33.09 23.42
CA ARG A 581 0.21 -32.73 24.21
C ARG A 581 -0.49 -33.96 24.79
N ALA A 582 -0.66 -35.01 23.97
CA ALA A 582 -1.23 -36.27 24.44
C ALA A 582 -0.38 -36.91 25.55
N LYS A 583 0.95 -36.80 25.45
CA LYS A 583 1.89 -37.29 26.46
C LYS A 583 1.85 -36.48 27.76
N SER A 584 1.75 -35.15 27.67
CA SER A 584 1.57 -34.27 28.82
C SER A 584 0.26 -34.56 29.56
N ALA A 585 -0.84 -34.75 28.83
CA ALA A 585 -2.13 -35.12 29.41
C ALA A 585 -2.08 -36.47 30.16
N ALA A 586 -1.35 -37.46 29.62
CA ALA A 586 -1.17 -38.75 30.29
C ALA A 586 -0.36 -38.61 31.60
N LEU A 587 0.71 -37.80 31.60
CA LEU A 587 1.52 -37.53 32.80
C LEU A 587 0.74 -36.74 33.87
N GLU A 588 -0.15 -35.82 33.47
CA GLU A 588 -1.03 -35.12 34.42
C GLU A 588 -2.04 -36.05 35.08
N GLN A 589 -2.60 -37.01 34.33
CA GLN A 589 -3.48 -38.04 34.89
C GLN A 589 -2.73 -38.93 35.90
N GLU A 590 -1.50 -39.35 35.57
CA GLU A 590 -0.65 -40.13 36.48
C GLU A 590 -0.29 -39.33 37.75
N ARG A 591 -0.01 -38.03 37.62
CA ARG A 591 0.21 -37.15 38.79
C ARG A 591 -1.05 -37.05 39.66
N ALA A 592 -2.24 -36.96 39.06
CA ALA A 592 -3.50 -36.86 39.79
C ALA A 592 -3.81 -38.15 40.57
N THR A 593 -3.57 -39.32 39.97
CA THR A 593 -3.76 -40.61 40.66
C THR A 593 -2.79 -40.78 41.82
N LEU A 594 -1.50 -40.47 41.63
CA LEU A 594 -0.50 -40.52 42.68
C LEU A 594 -0.79 -39.52 43.82
N THR A 595 -1.30 -38.32 43.51
CA THR A 595 -1.70 -37.34 44.53
C THR A 595 -2.90 -37.82 45.34
N ALA A 596 -3.86 -38.50 44.70
CA ALA A 596 -4.98 -39.11 45.40
C ALA A 596 -4.52 -40.24 46.34
N GLN A 597 -3.61 -41.10 45.87
CA GLN A 597 -3.00 -42.15 46.69
C GLN A 597 -2.21 -41.58 47.89
N LEU A 598 -1.49 -40.47 47.70
CA LEU A 598 -0.78 -39.78 48.76
C LEU A 598 -1.74 -39.26 49.85
N ASN A 599 -2.84 -38.62 49.45
CA ASN A 599 -3.84 -38.11 50.38
C ASN A 599 -4.54 -39.23 51.17
N ASP A 600 -4.80 -40.37 50.52
CA ASP A 600 -5.40 -41.53 51.18
C ASP A 600 -4.43 -42.17 52.18
N ALA A 601 -3.16 -42.35 51.79
CA ALA A 601 -2.10 -42.81 52.68
C ALA A 601 -1.90 -41.87 53.89
N GLN A 602 -1.95 -40.55 53.68
CA GLN A 602 -1.84 -39.56 54.75
C GLN A 602 -3.01 -39.67 55.75
N ARG A 603 -4.25 -39.85 55.26
CA ARG A 603 -5.42 -40.10 56.12
C ARG A 603 -5.25 -41.39 56.92
N ARG A 604 -4.75 -42.46 56.29
CA ARG A 604 -4.48 -43.74 56.96
C ARG A 604 -3.45 -43.58 58.08
N VAL A 605 -2.38 -42.83 57.85
CA VAL A 605 -1.39 -42.50 58.89
C VAL A 605 -2.04 -41.75 60.05
N THR A 606 -2.86 -40.73 59.80
CA THR A 606 -3.54 -39.99 60.89
C THR A 606 -4.51 -40.87 61.68
N GLN A 607 -5.18 -41.82 61.02
CA GLN A 607 -6.07 -42.77 61.67
C GLN A 607 -5.29 -43.76 62.56
N LEU A 608 -4.21 -44.35 62.03
CA LEU A 608 -3.35 -45.27 62.78
C LEU A 608 -2.67 -44.58 63.97
N GLU A 609 -2.27 -43.31 63.84
CA GLU A 609 -1.71 -42.53 64.95
C GLU A 609 -2.75 -42.28 66.07
N ALA A 610 -4.02 -42.07 65.71
CA ALA A 610 -5.11 -41.93 66.69
C ALA A 610 -5.41 -43.27 67.39
N GLU A 611 -5.48 -44.36 66.63
CA GLU A 611 -5.69 -45.73 67.16
C GLU A 611 -4.53 -46.16 68.09
N LEU A 612 -3.28 -45.83 67.73
CA LEU A 612 -2.10 -46.05 68.58
C LEU A 612 -2.19 -45.25 69.90
N LYS A 613 -2.64 -43.99 69.82
CA LYS A 613 -2.80 -43.12 71.01
C LYS A 613 -3.86 -43.66 71.97
N ASP A 614 -4.99 -44.12 71.45
CA ASP A 614 -6.04 -44.74 72.24
C ASP A 614 -5.60 -46.07 72.86
N ALA A 615 -4.85 -46.90 72.12
CA ALA A 615 -4.28 -48.15 72.64
C ALA A 615 -3.23 -47.90 73.75
N LEU A 616 -2.40 -46.85 73.63
CA LEU A 616 -1.47 -46.44 74.68
C LEU A 616 -2.19 -45.98 75.95
N ALA A 617 -3.26 -45.17 75.81
CA ALA A 617 -4.07 -44.73 76.94
C ALA A 617 -4.75 -45.91 77.66
N LYS A 618 -5.23 -46.91 76.91
CA LYS A 618 -5.78 -48.15 77.48
C LYS A 618 -4.72 -48.97 78.21
N LEU A 619 -3.48 -49.04 77.68
CA LEU A 619 -2.37 -49.73 78.35
C LEU A 619 -2.01 -49.06 79.68
N GLU A 620 -1.92 -47.73 79.72
CA GLU A 620 -1.67 -46.98 80.96
C GLU A 620 -2.77 -47.24 82.00
N ALA A 621 -4.05 -47.18 81.59
CA ALA A 621 -5.18 -47.47 82.46
C ALA A 621 -5.18 -48.92 82.99
N ALA A 622 -4.88 -49.90 82.14
CA ALA A 622 -4.81 -51.31 82.51
C ALA A 622 -3.64 -51.60 83.48
N SER A 623 -2.51 -50.88 83.35
CA SER A 623 -1.34 -51.02 84.23
C SER A 623 -1.54 -50.38 85.62
N GLY A 624 -2.42 -49.38 85.72
CA GLY A 624 -2.76 -48.71 86.98
C GLY A 624 -3.84 -49.41 87.82
N SER A 625 -4.58 -50.36 87.23
CA SER A 625 -5.61 -51.13 87.94
C SER A 625 -5.04 -52.43 88.53
N VAL A 626 -5.25 -52.69 89.82
CA VAL A 626 -4.73 -53.87 90.54
C VAL A 626 -5.47 -55.18 90.17
N SER A 627 -6.55 -55.12 89.38
CA SER A 627 -7.43 -56.26 89.04
C SER A 627 -7.30 -56.77 87.59
N SER A 628 -6.40 -56.22 86.77
CA SER A 628 -6.18 -56.68 85.39
C SER A 628 -5.24 -57.90 85.37
N THR A 629 -5.50 -58.87 84.48
CA THR A 629 -4.66 -60.09 84.39
C THR A 629 -3.44 -59.84 83.48
N ASP A 630 -2.29 -60.46 83.76
CA ASP A 630 -1.08 -60.35 82.92
C ASP A 630 -1.32 -60.70 81.43
N ALA A 631 -2.32 -61.55 81.16
CA ALA A 631 -2.75 -61.92 79.83
C ALA A 631 -3.34 -60.74 79.03
N ASP A 632 -4.12 -59.88 79.68
CA ASP A 632 -4.73 -58.70 79.04
C ASP A 632 -3.66 -57.64 78.71
N LEU A 633 -2.67 -57.48 79.59
CA LEU A 633 -1.53 -56.58 79.35
C LEU A 633 -0.62 -57.07 78.20
N LEU A 634 -0.45 -58.38 78.05
CA LEU A 634 0.27 -58.97 76.92
C LEU A 634 -0.50 -58.76 75.60
N ALA A 635 -1.82 -58.98 75.58
CA ALA A 635 -2.65 -58.78 74.40
C ALA A 635 -2.62 -57.32 73.88
N VAL A 636 -2.74 -56.33 74.77
CA VAL A 636 -2.66 -54.90 74.38
C VAL A 636 -1.26 -54.53 73.87
N ARG A 637 -0.19 -55.14 74.41
CA ARG A 637 1.18 -54.95 73.90
C ARG A 637 1.37 -55.53 72.50
N GLU A 638 0.78 -56.69 72.20
CA GLU A 638 0.80 -57.28 70.86
C GLU A 638 0.04 -56.42 69.84
N GLU A 639 -1.13 -55.88 70.21
CA GLU A 639 -1.88 -54.95 69.36
C GLU A 639 -1.09 -53.65 69.08
N LEU A 640 -0.41 -53.09 70.07
CA LEU A 640 0.46 -51.92 69.89
C LEU A 640 1.64 -52.22 68.96
N ALA A 641 2.26 -53.39 69.06
CA ALA A 641 3.34 -53.79 68.17
C ALA A 641 2.85 -53.93 66.72
N LYS A 642 1.64 -54.47 66.53
CA LYS A 642 1.01 -54.62 65.21
C LYS A 642 0.65 -53.26 64.58
N LEU A 643 0.00 -52.37 65.34
CA LEU A 643 -0.34 -51.02 64.87
C LEU A 643 0.90 -50.21 64.51
N LYS A 644 1.99 -50.35 65.28
CA LYS A 644 3.26 -49.68 64.99
C LYS A 644 3.91 -50.20 63.70
N ALA A 645 3.88 -51.52 63.47
CA ALA A 645 4.37 -52.10 62.22
C ALA A 645 3.55 -51.66 61.00
N GLU A 646 2.23 -51.55 61.12
CA GLU A 646 1.35 -51.04 60.07
C GLU A 646 1.58 -49.54 59.78
N LEU A 647 1.88 -48.74 60.82
CA LEU A 647 2.25 -47.32 60.68
C LEU A 647 3.58 -47.15 59.94
N ASP A 648 4.60 -47.94 60.27
CA ASP A 648 5.90 -47.85 59.61
C ASP A 648 5.83 -48.33 58.15
N ALA A 649 5.01 -49.35 57.86
CA ALA A 649 4.75 -49.80 56.49
C ALA A 649 4.03 -48.74 55.64
N THR A 650 3.00 -48.08 56.19
CA THR A 650 2.27 -46.99 55.49
C THR A 650 3.11 -45.73 55.30
N ARG A 651 4.02 -45.42 56.22
CA ARG A 651 5.03 -44.35 56.01
C ARG A 651 6.01 -44.71 54.89
N GLY A 652 6.37 -45.99 54.75
CA GLY A 652 7.19 -46.49 53.64
C GLY A 652 6.52 -46.29 52.28
N THR A 653 5.24 -46.63 52.15
CA THR A 653 4.48 -46.43 50.91
C THR A 653 4.25 -44.95 50.58
N LEU A 654 4.11 -44.09 51.60
CA LEU A 654 4.05 -42.63 51.42
C LEU A 654 5.36 -42.07 50.85
N ALA A 655 6.51 -42.58 51.32
CA ALA A 655 7.82 -42.15 50.83
C ALA A 655 8.06 -42.57 49.36
N THR A 656 7.64 -43.77 48.96
CA THR A 656 7.74 -44.23 47.55
C THR A 656 6.82 -43.43 46.63
N ALA A 657 5.56 -43.19 47.03
CA ALA A 657 4.63 -42.38 46.24
C ALA A 657 5.12 -40.93 46.05
N ASN A 658 5.76 -40.35 47.07
CA ASN A 658 6.39 -39.03 46.97
C ASN A 658 7.58 -38.99 45.98
N ALA A 659 8.37 -40.07 45.91
CA ALA A 659 9.47 -40.17 44.95
C ALA A 659 8.95 -40.30 43.50
N GLU A 660 7.90 -41.09 43.29
CA GLU A 660 7.24 -41.23 41.98
C GLU A 660 6.56 -39.91 41.53
N LEU A 661 5.96 -39.16 42.47
CA LEU A 661 5.43 -37.82 42.19
C LEU A 661 6.52 -36.82 41.79
N ALA A 662 7.70 -36.89 42.41
CA ALA A 662 8.83 -36.03 42.04
C ALA A 662 9.32 -36.36 40.61
N ASP A 663 9.47 -37.64 40.28
CA ASP A 663 9.91 -38.08 38.94
C ASP A 663 8.88 -37.71 37.85
N THR A 664 7.60 -37.98 38.07
CA THR A 664 6.52 -37.59 37.13
C THR A 664 6.45 -36.09 36.93
N ARG A 665 6.66 -35.28 37.98
CA ARG A 665 6.74 -33.82 37.86
C ARG A 665 7.91 -33.37 36.98
N THR A 666 9.11 -33.95 37.14
CA THR A 666 10.24 -33.61 36.26
C THR A 666 10.01 -33.99 34.81
N LYS A 667 9.35 -35.13 34.55
CA LYS A 667 8.96 -35.55 33.19
C LYS A 667 7.92 -34.63 32.57
N LEU A 668 6.96 -34.15 33.36
CA LEU A 668 5.97 -33.18 32.92
C LEU A 668 6.61 -31.85 32.57
N ASP A 669 7.47 -31.30 33.43
CA ASP A 669 8.20 -30.05 33.17
C ASP A 669 9.07 -30.18 31.90
N ALA A 670 9.68 -31.35 31.65
CA ALA A 670 10.43 -31.64 30.43
C ALA A 670 9.54 -31.76 29.17
N SER A 671 8.29 -32.17 29.28
CA SER A 671 7.34 -32.23 28.15
C SER A 671 6.75 -30.85 27.86
N VAL A 672 6.40 -30.07 28.89
CA VAL A 672 5.93 -28.68 28.78
C VAL A 672 6.99 -27.78 28.13
N THR A 673 8.26 -27.95 28.49
CA THR A 673 9.36 -27.21 27.83
C THR A 673 9.50 -27.58 26.36
N ARG A 674 9.37 -28.87 25.99
CA ARG A 674 9.35 -29.28 24.57
C ARG A 674 8.14 -28.71 23.82
N GLU A 675 6.95 -28.71 24.42
CA GLU A 675 5.75 -28.09 23.85
C GLU A 675 5.98 -26.60 23.58
N SER A 676 6.54 -25.87 24.55
CA SER A 676 6.85 -24.44 24.38
C SER A 676 7.81 -24.19 23.21
N THR A 677 8.86 -25.01 23.06
CA THR A 677 9.81 -24.88 21.95
C THR A 677 9.19 -25.23 20.59
N ALA A 678 8.31 -26.23 20.55
CA ALA A 678 7.59 -26.61 19.33
C ALA A 678 6.61 -25.50 18.90
N VAL A 679 5.89 -24.89 19.86
CA VAL A 679 5.01 -23.74 19.61
C VAL A 679 5.79 -22.54 19.08
N THR A 680 6.96 -22.23 19.64
CA THR A 680 7.82 -21.16 19.10
C THR A 680 8.27 -21.47 17.67
N SER A 681 8.70 -22.70 17.38
CA SER A 681 9.11 -23.09 16.03
C SER A 681 7.98 -23.06 15.01
N LEU A 682 6.75 -23.36 15.43
CA LEU A 682 5.55 -23.27 14.60
C LEU A 682 5.18 -21.80 14.33
N ALA A 683 5.29 -20.94 15.34
CA ALA A 683 5.08 -19.49 15.17
C ALA A 683 6.07 -18.89 14.18
N ASP A 684 7.35 -19.28 14.25
CA ASP A 684 8.37 -18.85 13.28
C ASP A 684 8.07 -19.35 11.86
N ALA A 685 7.60 -20.59 11.72
CA ALA A 685 7.21 -21.16 10.43
C ALA A 685 5.99 -20.44 9.83
N LEU A 686 5.00 -20.08 10.64
CA LEU A 686 3.83 -19.30 10.22
C LEU A 686 4.23 -17.89 9.80
N ARG A 687 5.10 -17.22 10.57
CA ARG A 687 5.63 -15.90 10.20
C ARG A 687 6.33 -15.92 8.85
N ARG A 688 7.08 -17.00 8.56
CA ARG A 688 7.77 -17.17 7.28
C ARG A 688 6.80 -17.42 6.12
N ILE A 689 5.63 -18.02 6.37
CA ILE A 689 4.55 -18.10 5.38
C ILE A 689 3.99 -16.72 5.10
N ASP A 690 3.72 -15.90 6.11
CA ASP A 690 3.20 -14.55 5.90
C ASP A 690 4.19 -13.70 5.10
N GLU A 691 5.49 -13.82 5.39
CA GLU A 691 6.56 -13.20 4.60
C GLU A 691 6.54 -13.69 3.15
N LEU A 692 6.45 -15.01 2.92
CA LEU A 692 6.42 -15.57 1.56
C LEU A 692 5.14 -15.21 0.82
N GLN A 693 3.98 -15.16 1.48
CA GLN A 693 2.72 -14.69 0.91
C GLN A 693 2.80 -13.20 0.53
N ALA A 694 3.44 -12.37 1.36
CA ALA A 694 3.70 -10.99 1.01
C ALA A 694 4.59 -10.89 -0.25
N THR A 695 5.69 -11.66 -0.31
CA THR A 695 6.55 -11.69 -1.51
C THR A 695 5.83 -12.23 -2.75
N GLY A 696 4.93 -13.22 -2.58
CA GLY A 696 4.10 -13.77 -3.65
C GLY A 696 3.08 -12.75 -4.16
N ASN A 697 2.47 -11.97 -3.26
CA ASN A 697 1.57 -10.88 -3.62
C ASN A 697 2.32 -9.77 -4.38
N THR A 698 3.51 -9.37 -3.92
CA THR A 698 4.37 -8.42 -4.64
C THR A 698 4.72 -8.94 -6.03
N SER A 699 5.19 -10.18 -6.15
CA SER A 699 5.50 -10.82 -7.44
C SER A 699 4.26 -10.91 -8.34
N SER A 700 3.06 -11.12 -7.77
CA SER A 700 1.80 -11.11 -8.50
C SER A 700 1.46 -9.71 -9.05
N THR A 701 1.66 -8.66 -8.25
CA THR A 701 1.49 -7.26 -8.69
C THR A 701 2.51 -6.82 -9.73
N GLU A 702 3.74 -7.34 -9.65
CA GLU A 702 4.76 -7.14 -10.70
C GLU A 702 4.34 -7.84 -11.98
N ASN A 703 3.81 -9.07 -11.90
CA ASN A 703 3.28 -9.79 -13.05
C ASN A 703 2.08 -9.08 -13.69
N THR A 704 1.17 -8.48 -12.92
CA THR A 704 0.06 -7.69 -13.51
C THR A 704 0.57 -6.42 -14.17
N THR A 705 1.55 -5.75 -13.57
CA THR A 705 2.18 -4.55 -14.14
C THR A 705 2.91 -4.89 -15.45
N LEU A 706 3.69 -5.97 -15.48
CA LEU A 706 4.37 -6.45 -16.68
C LEU A 706 3.36 -6.87 -17.76
N ARG A 707 2.25 -7.52 -17.41
CA ARG A 707 1.17 -7.83 -18.37
C ARG A 707 0.53 -6.57 -18.96
N ASN A 708 0.27 -5.55 -18.15
CA ASN A 708 -0.27 -4.27 -18.64
C ASN A 708 0.72 -3.56 -19.57
N ARG A 709 2.02 -3.64 -19.27
CA ARG A 709 3.08 -3.12 -20.15
C ARG A 709 3.13 -3.89 -21.47
N VAL A 710 3.06 -5.22 -21.42
CA VAL A 710 2.96 -6.07 -22.63
C VAL A 710 1.76 -5.67 -23.49
N GLY A 711 0.57 -5.48 -22.90
CA GLY A 711 -0.61 -5.03 -23.64
C GLY A 711 -0.46 -3.63 -24.26
N THR A 712 0.25 -2.72 -23.59
CA THR A 712 0.53 -1.37 -24.12
C THR A 712 1.55 -1.40 -25.27
N LEU A 713 2.56 -2.26 -25.16
CA LEU A 713 3.54 -2.46 -26.21
C LEU A 713 2.90 -3.13 -27.44
N GLU A 714 1.97 -4.07 -27.24
CA GLU A 714 1.20 -4.72 -28.32
C GLU A 714 0.33 -3.72 -29.10
N THR A 715 -0.35 -2.78 -28.42
CA THR A 715 -1.14 -1.75 -29.10
C THR A 715 -0.25 -0.77 -29.87
N GLN A 716 0.88 -0.36 -29.30
CA GLN A 716 1.88 0.47 -29.99
C GLN A 716 2.44 -0.22 -31.23
N LEU A 717 2.77 -1.51 -31.13
CA LEU A 717 3.26 -2.31 -32.26
C LEU A 717 2.22 -2.39 -33.39
N SER A 718 0.96 -2.61 -33.04
CA SER A 718 -0.14 -2.68 -34.01
C SER A 718 -0.30 -1.36 -34.77
N SER A 719 -0.30 -0.23 -34.04
CA SER A 719 -0.40 1.11 -34.65
C SER A 719 0.78 1.42 -35.57
N ALA A 720 1.99 1.02 -35.18
CA ALA A 720 3.19 1.28 -35.99
C ALA A 720 3.23 0.38 -37.25
N ASN A 721 2.73 -0.85 -37.17
CA ASN A 721 2.59 -1.72 -38.33
C ASN A 721 1.56 -1.18 -39.32
N SER A 722 0.42 -0.65 -38.85
CA SER A 722 -0.58 -0.06 -39.76
C SER A 722 -0.03 1.17 -40.51
N THR A 723 0.79 1.99 -39.87
CA THR A 723 1.42 3.15 -40.54
C THR A 723 2.41 2.71 -41.63
N ILE A 724 3.18 1.65 -41.40
CA ILE A 724 4.14 1.13 -42.40
C ILE A 724 3.41 0.54 -43.60
N GLU A 725 2.35 -0.25 -43.38
CA GLU A 725 1.61 -0.83 -44.49
C GLU A 725 0.97 0.24 -45.38
N ARG A 726 0.51 1.35 -44.79
CA ARG A 726 0.01 2.48 -45.57
C ARG A 726 1.12 3.19 -46.37
N LEU A 727 2.25 3.51 -45.73
CA LEU A 727 3.39 4.14 -46.40
C LEU A 727 3.98 3.28 -47.53
N LYS A 728 3.95 1.94 -47.38
CA LYS A 728 4.34 1.02 -48.46
C LYS A 728 3.37 1.06 -49.64
N THR A 729 2.06 1.16 -49.39
CA THR A 729 1.08 1.28 -50.46
C THR A 729 1.21 2.61 -51.21
N GLU A 730 1.54 3.70 -50.51
CA GLU A 730 1.79 5.02 -51.12
C GLU A 730 3.08 5.04 -51.95
N ALA A 731 4.17 4.46 -51.44
CA ALA A 731 5.43 4.33 -52.19
C ALA A 731 5.27 3.47 -53.47
N ALA A 732 4.41 2.45 -53.44
CA ALA A 732 4.13 1.62 -54.61
C ALA A 732 3.31 2.36 -55.68
N GLN A 733 2.48 3.35 -55.29
CA GLN A 733 1.70 4.16 -56.23
C GLN A 733 2.56 5.18 -56.99
N GLY A 734 3.59 5.77 -56.35
CA GLY A 734 4.51 6.71 -57.02
C GLY A 734 5.34 6.08 -58.16
N THR A 735 5.61 4.78 -58.11
CA THR A 735 6.32 4.07 -59.19
C THR A 735 5.48 3.82 -60.45
N ASP A 736 4.15 3.93 -60.37
CA ASP A 736 3.23 3.59 -61.48
C ASP A 736 3.13 4.71 -62.55
N LEU A 737 3.40 5.97 -62.18
CA LEU A 737 3.38 7.13 -63.10
C LEU A 737 4.38 7.00 -64.26
N ALA A 738 5.56 6.41 -64.03
CA ALA A 738 6.56 6.16 -65.06
C ALA A 738 6.16 5.03 -66.03
N ALA A 739 5.21 4.17 -65.64
CA ALA A 739 4.65 3.12 -66.51
C ALA A 739 3.53 3.65 -67.43
N GLU A 740 2.83 4.72 -67.03
CA GLU A 740 1.74 5.35 -67.79
C GLU A 740 2.20 6.31 -68.92
N LEU A 741 3.43 6.84 -68.87
CA LEU A 741 4.01 7.70 -69.91
C LEU A 741 4.58 6.88 -71.08
N THR A 742 3.96 6.99 -72.27
CA THR A 742 4.41 6.35 -73.50
C THR A 742 5.28 7.27 -74.35
N LEU A 743 6.26 6.73 -75.09
CA LEU A 743 7.12 7.49 -76.00
C LEU A 743 6.31 8.22 -77.09
N GLU A 744 5.17 7.66 -77.51
CA GLU A 744 4.24 8.31 -78.43
C GLU A 744 3.68 9.63 -77.87
N ARG A 745 3.28 9.63 -76.59
CA ARG A 745 2.79 10.85 -75.91
C ARG A 745 3.91 11.88 -75.80
N LEU A 746 5.12 11.45 -75.48
CA LEU A 746 6.30 12.32 -75.40
C LEU A 746 6.70 12.90 -76.77
N ALA A 747 6.65 12.11 -77.84
CA ALA A 747 6.96 12.59 -79.20
C ALA A 747 5.96 13.64 -79.68
N ARG A 748 4.66 13.46 -79.38
CA ARG A 748 3.63 14.47 -79.68
C ARG A 748 3.82 15.73 -78.85
N ALA A 749 4.07 15.60 -77.55
CA ALA A 749 4.31 16.74 -76.66
C ALA A 749 5.57 17.53 -77.05
N ARG A 750 6.60 16.83 -77.57
CA ARG A 750 7.85 17.47 -78.04
C ARG A 750 7.73 18.17 -79.38
N GLY A 751 6.68 17.89 -80.16
CA GLY A 751 6.43 18.51 -81.47
C GLY A 751 7.15 17.81 -82.62
N ALA A 752 7.42 16.50 -82.49
CA ALA A 752 8.09 15.72 -83.51
C ALA A 752 7.29 15.66 -84.83
N ASP A 753 8.01 15.49 -85.95
CA ASP A 753 7.39 15.32 -87.26
C ASP A 753 6.66 13.98 -87.38
N ALA A 754 5.89 13.80 -88.46
CA ALA A 754 5.09 12.59 -88.66
C ALA A 754 5.95 11.30 -88.70
N ALA A 755 7.21 11.40 -89.12
CA ALA A 755 8.16 10.29 -89.12
C ALA A 755 8.70 9.98 -87.71
N GLY A 756 8.96 11.00 -86.88
CA GLY A 756 9.37 10.87 -85.49
C GLY A 756 8.29 10.24 -84.62
N ILE A 757 7.03 10.69 -84.75
CA ILE A 757 5.88 10.10 -84.02
C ILE A 757 5.71 8.62 -84.39
N LYS A 758 5.82 8.28 -85.67
CA LYS A 758 5.73 6.88 -86.14
C LYS A 758 6.86 6.01 -85.58
N SER A 759 8.07 6.57 -85.44
CA SER A 759 9.23 5.87 -84.87
C SER A 759 9.08 5.67 -83.36
N ALA A 760 8.54 6.65 -82.64
CA ALA A 760 8.24 6.56 -81.21
C ALA A 760 7.15 5.52 -80.90
N THR A 761 6.03 5.52 -81.64
CA THR A 761 4.98 4.50 -81.50
C THR A 761 5.48 3.09 -81.84
N ALA A 762 6.35 2.96 -82.85
CA ALA A 762 6.98 1.69 -83.18
C ALA A 762 7.98 1.22 -82.13
N ALA A 763 8.70 2.13 -81.46
CA ALA A 763 9.57 1.81 -80.34
C ALA A 763 8.74 1.36 -79.11
N ASP A 764 7.66 2.08 -78.79
CA ASP A 764 6.73 1.74 -77.70
C ASP A 764 6.12 0.34 -77.86
N THR A 765 5.67 -0.01 -79.07
CA THR A 765 5.11 -1.35 -79.33
C THR A 765 6.14 -2.47 -79.16
N LEU A 766 7.42 -2.21 -79.41
CA LEU A 766 8.50 -3.19 -79.25
C LEU A 766 8.95 -3.35 -77.80
N ILE A 767 8.88 -2.28 -76.99
CA ILE A 767 9.25 -2.29 -75.56
C ILE A 767 8.06 -2.57 -74.64
N ALA A 768 6.85 -2.75 -75.18
CA ALA A 768 5.61 -2.86 -74.42
C ALA A 768 5.63 -3.96 -73.33
N GLY A 769 6.37 -5.05 -73.53
CA GLY A 769 6.47 -6.17 -72.58
C GLY A 769 7.56 -6.06 -71.50
N ASN A 770 8.33 -4.95 -71.44
CA ASN A 770 9.42 -4.79 -70.46
C ASN A 770 9.36 -3.39 -69.82
N GLU A 771 8.80 -3.33 -68.62
CA GLU A 771 8.57 -2.10 -67.85
C GLU A 771 9.87 -1.34 -67.56
N ALA A 772 10.92 -2.05 -67.13
CA ALA A 772 12.21 -1.44 -66.85
C ALA A 772 12.87 -0.84 -68.11
N ALA A 773 12.66 -1.42 -69.29
CA ALA A 773 13.14 -0.84 -70.53
C ALA A 773 12.30 0.36 -70.99
N ARG A 774 10.99 0.37 -70.71
CA ARG A 774 10.10 1.50 -71.00
C ARG A 774 10.47 2.72 -70.14
N ILE A 775 10.65 2.53 -68.84
CA ILE A 775 11.10 3.58 -67.91
C ILE A 775 12.46 4.14 -68.37
N ALA A 776 13.42 3.26 -68.71
CA ALA A 776 14.72 3.68 -69.20
C ALA A 776 14.62 4.49 -70.52
N ALA A 777 13.75 4.09 -71.45
CA ALA A 777 13.54 4.81 -72.70
C ALA A 777 12.93 6.20 -72.50
N VAL A 778 11.96 6.33 -71.59
CA VAL A 778 11.36 7.61 -71.20
C VAL A 778 12.39 8.55 -70.58
N GLN A 779 13.24 8.03 -69.69
CA GLN A 779 14.31 8.80 -69.06
C GLN A 779 15.35 9.29 -70.07
N ILE A 780 15.78 8.45 -71.02
CA ILE A 780 16.72 8.83 -72.08
C ILE A 780 16.15 9.95 -72.94
N VAL A 781 14.86 9.89 -73.28
CA VAL A 781 14.20 10.95 -74.04
C VAL A 781 14.08 12.23 -73.22
N GLY A 782 13.75 12.14 -71.93
CA GLY A 782 13.70 13.29 -71.03
C GLY A 782 15.01 14.08 -70.97
N LEU A 783 16.15 13.39 -71.05
CA LEU A 783 17.48 14.00 -70.99
C LEU A 783 17.96 14.61 -72.32
N ALA A 784 17.34 14.27 -73.45
CA ALA A 784 17.78 14.76 -74.76
C ALA A 784 17.18 16.14 -75.09
N ASP A 785 17.98 17.03 -75.70
CA ASP A 785 17.50 18.33 -76.23
C ASP A 785 16.58 18.11 -77.44
N ARG A 786 15.51 18.91 -77.55
CA ARG A 786 14.56 18.92 -78.66
C ARG A 786 15.20 19.11 -80.03
N ARG A 787 16.35 19.78 -80.11
CA ARG A 787 17.08 19.93 -81.38
C ARG A 787 17.55 18.59 -81.97
N LEU A 788 17.71 17.58 -81.10
CA LEU A 788 18.19 16.24 -81.44
C LEU A 788 17.07 15.29 -81.90
N ASP A 789 15.81 15.71 -81.76
CA ASP A 789 14.62 14.90 -82.05
C ASP A 789 14.63 14.22 -83.45
N PRO A 790 15.07 14.89 -84.55
CA PRO A 790 15.11 14.26 -85.87
C PRO A 790 16.01 13.00 -85.95
N ALA A 791 17.06 12.94 -85.12
CA ALA A 791 17.96 11.78 -85.03
C ALA A 791 17.60 10.85 -83.85
N LEU A 792 17.01 11.38 -82.78
CA LEU A 792 16.66 10.66 -81.57
C LEU A 792 15.55 9.62 -81.78
N TRP A 793 14.41 10.00 -82.37
CA TRP A 793 13.27 9.09 -82.52
C TRP A 793 13.55 7.86 -83.39
N PRO A 794 14.23 8.00 -84.55
CA PRO A 794 14.66 6.85 -85.34
C PRO A 794 15.67 5.97 -84.59
N SER A 795 16.52 6.57 -83.74
CA SER A 795 17.50 5.84 -82.93
C SER A 795 16.83 5.03 -81.81
N MET A 796 15.81 5.57 -81.15
CA MET A 796 15.01 4.82 -80.16
C MET A 796 14.35 3.59 -80.81
N MET A 797 13.79 3.75 -82.00
CA MET A 797 13.23 2.62 -82.75
C MET A 797 14.30 1.59 -83.15
N ALA A 798 15.50 2.03 -83.54
CA ALA A 798 16.60 1.15 -83.90
C ALA A 798 17.13 0.34 -82.71
N ILE A 799 17.26 0.97 -81.54
CA ILE A 799 17.68 0.32 -80.29
C ILE A 799 16.65 -0.73 -79.89
N ALA A 800 15.36 -0.37 -79.90
CA ALA A 800 14.26 -1.28 -79.59
C ALA A 800 14.20 -2.51 -80.53
N ARG A 801 14.61 -2.37 -81.79
CA ARG A 801 14.67 -3.48 -82.76
C ARG A 801 15.85 -4.41 -82.55
N LYS A 802 16.96 -3.94 -81.99
CA LYS A 802 18.16 -4.75 -81.78
C LYS A 802 18.01 -5.61 -80.53
N ASP A 803 17.78 -4.96 -79.38
CA ASP A 803 17.50 -5.63 -78.10
C ASP A 803 16.98 -4.60 -77.09
N VAL A 804 15.86 -4.92 -76.45
CA VAL A 804 15.15 -4.07 -75.48
C VAL A 804 15.98 -3.84 -74.21
N VAL A 805 16.87 -4.76 -73.84
CA VAL A 805 17.76 -4.62 -72.65
C VAL A 805 18.81 -3.52 -72.86
N LEU A 806 19.10 -3.13 -74.10
CA LEU A 806 20.09 -2.08 -74.39
C LEU A 806 19.65 -0.70 -73.89
N PHE A 807 18.35 -0.46 -73.69
CA PHE A 807 17.87 0.79 -73.07
C PHE A 807 18.34 0.93 -71.62
N GLN A 808 18.37 -0.17 -70.86
CA GLN A 808 18.83 -0.15 -69.48
C GLN A 808 20.33 0.12 -69.42
N LYS A 809 21.12 -0.57 -70.26
CA LYS A 809 22.57 -0.33 -70.36
C LYS A 809 22.90 1.09 -70.80
N LEU A 810 22.12 1.64 -71.72
CA LEU A 810 22.28 3.01 -72.18
C LEU A 810 21.97 4.00 -71.04
N ARG A 811 20.85 3.81 -70.34
CA ARG A 811 20.51 4.61 -69.16
C ARG A 811 21.60 4.54 -68.09
N ASP A 812 22.10 3.36 -67.76
CA ASP A 812 23.15 3.21 -66.73
C ASP A 812 24.42 3.98 -67.10
N ARG A 813 24.80 3.99 -68.39
CA ARG A 813 25.89 4.84 -68.91
C ARG A 813 25.60 6.33 -68.75
N PHE A 814 24.37 6.78 -68.97
CA PHE A 814 23.97 8.18 -68.77
C PHE A 814 24.01 8.59 -67.30
N VAL A 815 23.59 7.70 -66.40
CA VAL A 815 23.62 7.91 -64.95
C VAL A 815 25.06 7.93 -64.43
N ASP A 816 25.91 6.99 -64.84
CA ASP A 816 27.32 6.93 -64.46
C ASP A 816 28.11 8.18 -64.91
N ALA A 817 27.74 8.75 -66.05
CA ALA A 817 28.33 9.99 -66.56
C ALA A 817 27.65 11.27 -66.04
N ALA A 818 26.72 11.14 -65.08
CA ALA A 818 25.97 12.23 -64.46
C ALA A 818 25.33 13.22 -65.47
N GLY A 819 24.82 12.70 -66.60
CA GLY A 819 24.14 13.52 -67.61
C GLY A 819 25.05 14.43 -68.46
N ASN A 820 26.37 14.36 -68.32
CA ASN A 820 27.31 15.23 -69.03
C ASN A 820 27.79 14.66 -70.39
N ILE A 821 27.05 13.69 -70.94
CA ILE A 821 27.36 13.05 -72.22
C ILE A 821 26.80 13.90 -73.36
N ASN A 822 27.67 14.30 -74.29
CA ASN A 822 27.27 14.88 -75.57
C ASN A 822 26.64 13.77 -76.45
N LEU A 823 25.30 13.70 -76.43
CA LEU A 823 24.48 12.70 -77.12
C LEU A 823 24.89 12.47 -78.60
N PRO A 824 25.07 13.51 -79.43
CA PRO A 824 25.58 13.36 -80.79
C PRO A 824 26.96 12.68 -80.88
N GLU A 825 27.94 13.09 -80.07
CA GLU A 825 29.28 12.48 -80.09
C GLU A 825 29.25 11.03 -79.65
N PHE A 826 28.42 10.71 -78.64
CA PHE A 826 28.21 9.36 -78.15
C PHE A 826 27.62 8.45 -79.23
N PHE A 827 26.52 8.86 -79.88
CA PHE A 827 25.90 8.05 -80.94
C PHE A 827 26.73 7.99 -82.22
N MET A 828 27.63 8.96 -82.47
CA MET A 828 28.59 8.88 -83.57
C MET A 828 29.74 7.90 -83.30
N ALA A 829 30.22 7.82 -82.05
CA ALA A 829 31.32 6.94 -81.66
C ALA A 829 30.87 5.49 -81.41
N GLU A 830 29.77 5.32 -80.66
CA GLU A 830 29.33 4.03 -80.13
C GLU A 830 27.94 3.60 -80.66
N GLY A 831 27.28 4.40 -81.50
CA GLY A 831 25.91 4.11 -81.95
C GLY A 831 25.74 2.76 -82.68
N LYS A 832 26.79 2.24 -83.34
CA LYS A 832 26.73 0.91 -83.98
C LYS A 832 26.53 -0.22 -82.95
N ASP A 833 27.09 -0.07 -81.76
CA ASP A 833 26.97 -1.05 -80.68
C ASP A 833 25.54 -1.08 -80.11
N PHE A 834 24.79 0.02 -80.27
CA PHE A 834 23.38 0.13 -79.91
C PHE A 834 22.41 -0.13 -81.09
N GLY A 835 22.92 -0.48 -82.27
CA GLY A 835 22.11 -0.91 -83.42
C GLY A 835 21.76 0.18 -84.43
N LEU A 836 22.38 1.36 -84.33
CA LEU A 836 22.23 2.42 -85.32
C LEU A 836 22.97 2.04 -86.61
N THR A 837 22.29 2.19 -87.76
CA THR A 837 22.91 2.00 -89.08
C THR A 837 23.67 3.24 -89.54
N ASP A 838 24.49 3.14 -90.59
CA ASP A 838 25.28 4.27 -91.11
C ASP A 838 24.40 5.50 -91.47
N LYS A 839 23.15 5.27 -91.90
CA LYS A 839 22.16 6.34 -92.14
C LYS A 839 21.74 7.07 -90.87
N HIS A 840 21.64 6.39 -89.74
CA HIS A 840 21.30 7.01 -88.45
C HIS A 840 22.48 7.84 -87.92
N ILE A 841 23.71 7.35 -88.10
CA ILE A 841 24.93 8.09 -87.72
C ILE A 841 25.08 9.35 -88.56
N GLU A 842 24.70 9.31 -89.83
CA GLU A 842 24.68 10.48 -90.71
C GLU A 842 23.63 11.53 -90.26
N LEU A 843 22.46 11.10 -89.75
CA LEU A 843 21.49 12.01 -89.13
C LEU A 843 22.07 12.67 -87.86
N TRP A 844 22.77 11.92 -87.01
CA TRP A 844 23.44 12.50 -85.84
C TRP A 844 24.53 13.50 -86.22
N LYS A 845 25.27 13.27 -87.32
CA LYS A 845 26.24 14.25 -87.87
C LYS A 845 25.57 15.53 -88.35
N GLN A 846 24.46 15.42 -89.08
CA GLN A 846 23.73 16.58 -89.59
C GLN A 846 23.17 17.45 -88.46
N VAL A 847 22.78 16.83 -87.35
CA VAL A 847 22.20 17.54 -86.20
C VAL A 847 23.27 18.08 -85.24
N ALA A 848 24.48 17.50 -85.25
CA ALA A 848 25.64 17.99 -84.48
C ALA A 848 26.26 19.28 -85.04
N GLY A 849 26.07 19.56 -86.34
CA GLY A 849 26.63 20.72 -87.05
C GLY A 849 27.73 20.36 -88.02
#